data_AF-A0A6S7A5C4-F1
#
_entry.id   AF-A0A6S7A5C4-F1
#
_cell.length_a   1.000
_cell.length_b   1.000
_cell.length_c   1.000
_cell.angle_alpha   90.00
_cell.angle_beta   90.00
_cell.angle_gamma   90.00
#
_symmetry.space_group_name_H-M   'P 1'
#
loop_
_entity.id
_entity.type
_entity.pdbx_description
1 polymer ?
#
loop_
_entity_poly.entity_id
_entity_poly.type
_entity_poly.pdbx_seq_one_letter_code
_entity_poly.pdbx_strand_id
1 'polypeptide(L)'
;MTAANIVNQAGGLIQGAIVDLAAREDLTNLVSLIKGNNVALSAGRDVALTSTSASENNGATWGSYVSGVSRVDAGNLSLQAGRDINLTAAQVTATEDARLQAGRDINLTTLQESHGESLVRNKKNRHDLSTSSEVGSSIAADGNLTLIAGEDVNARAADVTAGDQLAVGAGRDINLMAGVQTGSAYDETHYKTTGFMSSKTTHTKTARDWEQSLATTFTGDTAVLMAGRDLNVSGSNVGAQKDLVMSAERDVNILPGQNAQDGYDYKMVKKSGFGAMGGFSFGTSKQTDSLDSKKVFHNVSTVGSVEGDVLINAGNALNITGSNVIARQGDITLIGKEVNIGAALDTTQEREFHEIKQTGLTLTASNPVVSSVQTGVRMADAASKSDNAVMQGLAGVTTGLAAVNAYDAVQASSKAAAAAEAAKPGSSNEIDKLGGVSIKLSLGSSKSSSTTDRNASNAFGSTVAAGKDLTIVAQGAGKDSDITVTGSTLSVGNNAVLKAEGDIVLEAARNAFEQKTTSKSSSASIGIGYSTGGQQNGWTLELGASVGRGNANGKDESWTNTNVTAGNVLAIQSGGDTTLKGASGKADQIIASVGGNLLLESLQDSSEYDSKNKSAGFGLTLCIPPYCAGSSSVSANASTGKMNSNFKTVTEQTGLWAGDGGFLIDVKNNTTLIGSVIASSDKAVADGLNKLTTGTLVTEDLKNTARYSGSQVSIGGGFGFGGAKAGDSGLGTTKGGEVAGGASKDAGTSISTGSSGFGMGTPIVVAASGNSSSTTQSGISGGTIVIRDEAGQLALTGKTAAEAIASLNRDTSDTLNALKPIFDKEKIEAGFEIASEAQRQAGQFLTNRAKEIDALKARAKDQTLSQAERDQAAVAADKLNGEWGPSGTYRRILGAISAEASGNVTGGGAGFVQAAAVNYLQSLGVSQVKKLADSMGSGADSDAARALLHGVVACAGASASSGNCAAGAMGAAASSVLAKLISVASGDELSSEEREARGNLIASIVAGMSEAISVDTSTSTIAAVTELTNNALTLSQIKQFEAEATACEAIGNCDQVQQKFRELSIETREVMIAVCADDPNACRERFGEFVEQSAEYRKQLDRLLGMDLPDALKDDLGVYFIQNAEAASVVIHTEIAVDLQNRYGVSPEVAERAILVGSAVAGAIKGAKASGGAVKLTFDEGTPDLDNASWPRLWTRVGSRKQSFACFRACEAEPSQDNA
;
A
#
# COMPACT_ATOMS: atom_id res chain seq x y z
N MET A 1 65.21 -7.02 39.04
CA MET A 1 65.98 -5.84 38.56
C MET A 1 65.37 -4.61 39.17
N THR A 2 66.17 -3.71 39.76
CA THR A 2 65.68 -2.44 40.32
C THR A 2 66.31 -1.26 39.59
N ALA A 3 65.52 -0.31 39.10
CA ALA A 3 66.00 0.88 38.43
C ALA A 3 65.14 2.11 38.73
N ALA A 4 65.58 3.31 38.33
CA ALA A 4 64.73 4.49 38.36
C ALA A 4 63.55 4.31 37.37
N ASN A 5 63.89 4.02 36.11
CA ASN A 5 62.96 3.68 35.05
C ASN A 5 63.43 2.37 34.40
N ILE A 6 62.49 1.54 33.95
CA ILE A 6 62.76 0.34 33.15
C ILE A 6 62.07 0.51 31.80
N VAL A 7 62.84 0.45 30.72
CA VAL A 7 62.30 0.57 29.35
C VAL A 7 62.75 -0.64 28.54
N ASN A 8 61.81 -1.51 28.18
CA ASN A 8 61.99 -2.57 27.20
C ASN A 8 61.46 -2.07 25.86
N GLN A 9 62.32 -1.93 24.86
CA GLN A 9 61.98 -1.29 23.57
C GLN A 9 62.71 -1.95 22.40
N ALA A 10 62.33 -1.58 21.18
CA ALA A 10 62.97 -2.00 19.94
C ALA A 10 62.97 -3.54 19.71
N GLY A 11 61.86 -4.22 20.01
CA GLY A 11 61.76 -5.68 19.87
C GLY A 11 62.51 -6.44 20.96
N GLY A 12 62.70 -5.82 22.13
CA GLY A 12 63.44 -6.41 23.24
C GLY A 12 62.71 -7.63 23.83
N LEU A 13 63.50 -8.62 24.26
CA LEU A 13 63.00 -9.82 24.94
C LEU A 13 63.59 -9.87 26.36
N ILE A 14 62.71 -9.76 27.36
CA ILE A 14 63.05 -10.06 28.76
C ILE A 14 62.45 -11.42 29.08
N GLN A 15 63.29 -12.42 29.33
CA GLN A 15 62.82 -13.78 29.61
C GLN A 15 63.54 -14.47 30.78
N GLY A 16 62.80 -15.29 31.52
CA GLY A 16 63.35 -16.13 32.59
C GLY A 16 62.27 -16.94 33.30
N ALA A 17 62.66 -17.92 34.14
CA ALA A 17 61.68 -18.64 34.97
C ALA A 17 60.97 -17.71 35.96
N ILE A 18 61.70 -16.75 36.51
CA ILE A 18 61.17 -15.64 37.32
C ILE A 18 61.67 -14.35 36.69
N VAL A 19 60.75 -13.45 36.38
CA VAL A 19 61.03 -12.09 35.88
C VAL A 19 60.46 -11.11 36.90
N ASP A 20 61.33 -10.45 37.64
CA ASP A 20 60.97 -9.43 38.63
C ASP A 20 61.60 -8.08 38.24
N LEU A 21 60.77 -7.14 37.79
CA LEU A 21 61.16 -5.81 37.34
C LEU A 21 60.50 -4.75 38.24
N ALA A 22 61.34 -4.00 38.97
CA ALA A 22 60.88 -2.95 39.88
C ALA A 22 61.48 -1.59 39.50
N ALA A 23 60.64 -0.69 38.99
CA ALA A 23 60.99 0.70 38.70
C ALA A 23 60.55 1.63 39.84
N ARG A 24 61.36 2.61 40.21
CA ARG A 24 60.96 3.65 41.18
C ARG A 24 59.96 4.65 40.59
N GLU A 25 60.04 4.89 39.29
CA GLU A 25 59.15 5.77 38.54
C GLU A 25 58.33 4.94 37.57
N ASP A 26 58.80 4.71 36.34
CA ASP A 26 58.01 4.06 35.29
C ASP A 26 58.62 2.76 34.75
N LEU A 27 57.74 1.82 34.39
CA LEU A 27 58.08 0.63 33.62
C LEU A 27 57.35 0.67 32.27
N THR A 28 58.09 0.79 31.18
CA THR A 28 57.55 0.82 29.81
C THR A 28 58.00 -0.41 29.04
N ASN A 29 57.04 -1.17 28.51
CA ASN A 29 57.26 -2.21 27.51
C ASN A 29 56.70 -1.71 26.17
N LEU A 30 57.57 -1.26 25.28
CA LEU A 30 57.24 -0.69 23.97
C LEU A 30 57.60 -1.70 22.89
N VAL A 31 56.60 -2.24 22.18
CA VAL A 31 56.83 -3.17 21.05
C VAL A 31 57.83 -4.29 21.41
N SER A 32 57.62 -4.93 22.55
CA SER A 32 58.59 -5.85 23.15
C SER A 32 57.91 -6.97 23.92
N LEU A 33 58.62 -8.08 24.17
CA LEU A 33 58.10 -9.25 24.86
C LEU A 33 58.74 -9.41 26.26
N ILE A 34 57.89 -9.56 27.27
CA ILE A 34 58.29 -10.02 28.60
C ILE A 34 57.71 -11.42 28.80
N LYS A 35 58.55 -12.41 29.11
CA LYS A 35 58.13 -13.81 29.23
C LYS A 35 58.69 -14.51 30.47
N GLY A 36 57.86 -15.20 31.24
CA GLY A 36 58.36 -16.06 32.32
C GLY A 36 57.30 -16.90 33.01
N ASN A 37 57.69 -17.83 33.88
CA ASN A 37 56.70 -18.60 34.65
C ASN A 37 56.08 -17.74 35.75
N ASN A 38 56.87 -16.89 36.39
CA ASN A 38 56.38 -15.88 37.35
C ASN A 38 56.87 -14.51 36.91
N VAL A 39 55.97 -13.61 36.55
CA VAL A 39 56.28 -12.27 36.08
C VAL A 39 55.71 -11.24 37.06
N ALA A 40 56.60 -10.48 37.70
CA ALA A 40 56.27 -9.36 38.59
C ALA A 40 56.80 -8.05 37.99
N LEU A 41 55.89 -7.13 37.68
CA LEU A 41 56.17 -5.81 37.12
C LEU A 41 55.66 -4.77 38.11
N SER A 42 56.57 -4.01 38.72
CA SER A 42 56.22 -2.97 39.69
C SER A 42 56.80 -1.63 39.27
N ALA A 43 56.01 -0.56 39.35
CA ALA A 43 56.43 0.81 39.12
C ALA A 43 55.89 1.74 40.22
N GLY A 44 56.72 2.67 40.72
CA GLY A 44 56.27 3.66 41.71
C GLY A 44 55.29 4.69 41.14
N ARG A 45 55.23 4.83 39.81
CA ARG A 45 54.29 5.67 39.08
C ARG A 45 53.52 4.83 38.06
N ASP A 46 54.01 4.64 36.83
CA ASP A 46 53.21 3.99 35.78
C ASP A 46 53.81 2.69 35.25
N VAL A 47 52.96 1.73 34.89
CA VAL A 47 53.32 0.61 34.02
C VAL A 47 52.62 0.78 32.67
N ALA A 48 53.37 0.83 31.58
CA ALA A 48 52.84 1.01 30.22
C ALA A 48 53.25 -0.15 29.31
N LEU A 49 52.26 -0.85 28.73
CA LEU A 49 52.46 -1.77 27.61
C LEU A 49 51.91 -1.11 26.34
N THR A 50 52.80 -0.68 25.46
CA THR A 50 52.42 0.16 24.31
C THR A 50 52.82 -0.52 23.01
N SER A 51 51.81 -0.92 22.22
CA SER A 51 51.99 -1.30 20.82
C SER A 51 52.15 -0.04 19.94
N THR A 52 52.66 -0.18 18.73
CA THR A 52 52.83 0.94 17.79
C THR A 52 52.17 0.63 16.46
N SER A 53 51.73 1.68 15.77
CA SER A 53 51.34 1.60 14.37
C SER A 53 52.47 2.10 13.47
N ALA A 54 52.52 1.59 12.24
CA ALA A 54 53.26 2.20 11.15
C ALA A 54 52.26 2.66 10.09
N SER A 55 52.69 3.62 9.28
CA SER A 55 51.93 4.08 8.13
C SER A 55 52.69 3.80 6.86
N GLU A 56 51.96 3.37 5.84
CA GLU A 56 52.47 3.17 4.49
C GLU A 56 51.74 4.11 3.53
N ASN A 57 52.48 4.60 2.53
CA ASN A 57 51.94 5.41 1.45
C ASN A 57 52.59 4.97 0.14
N ASN A 58 51.83 4.25 -0.67
CA ASN A 58 52.23 3.70 -1.96
C ASN A 58 51.52 4.44 -3.11
N GLY A 59 51.34 5.76 -2.98
CA GLY A 59 50.76 6.62 -4.00
C GLY A 59 49.23 6.55 -4.04
N ALA A 60 48.69 5.57 -4.75
CA ALA A 60 47.23 5.39 -4.88
C ALA A 60 46.59 4.71 -3.66
N THR A 61 47.40 4.02 -2.85
CA THR A 61 46.97 3.36 -1.61
C THR A 61 47.81 3.86 -0.45
N TRP A 62 47.17 4.04 0.69
CA TRP A 62 47.82 4.41 1.95
C TRP A 62 47.11 3.70 3.10
N GLY A 63 47.72 3.72 4.27
CA GLY A 63 47.09 3.15 5.45
C GLY A 63 48.00 3.18 6.66
N SER A 64 47.41 2.82 7.80
CA SER A 64 48.12 2.52 9.03
C SER A 64 47.77 1.11 9.48
N TYR A 65 48.74 0.38 9.98
CA TYR A 65 48.54 -0.94 10.57
C TYR A 65 49.34 -1.04 11.86
N VAL A 66 48.96 -1.96 12.75
CA VAL A 66 49.75 -2.28 13.94
C VAL A 66 51.07 -2.91 13.50
N SER A 67 52.17 -2.18 13.69
CA SER A 67 53.51 -2.58 13.24
C SER A 67 54.30 -3.34 14.30
N GLY A 68 53.88 -3.24 15.55
CA GLY A 68 54.59 -3.81 16.68
C GLY A 68 53.68 -3.98 17.88
N VAL A 69 53.67 -5.18 18.46
CA VAL A 69 52.81 -5.54 19.60
C VAL A 69 53.62 -5.57 20.88
N SER A 70 53.14 -4.89 21.92
CA SER A 70 53.67 -5.04 23.28
C SER A 70 53.00 -6.23 23.96
N ARG A 71 53.81 -7.19 24.44
CA ARG A 71 53.33 -8.47 24.92
C ARG A 71 53.93 -8.89 26.26
N VAL A 72 53.10 -9.47 27.13
CA VAL A 72 53.50 -10.14 28.37
C VAL A 72 52.95 -11.57 28.36
N ASP A 73 53.83 -12.56 28.50
CA ASP A 73 53.49 -13.98 28.61
C ASP A 73 53.96 -14.51 29.97
N ALA A 74 53.02 -14.85 30.83
CA ALA A 74 53.31 -15.31 32.18
C ALA A 74 52.72 -16.70 32.46
N GLY A 75 53.26 -17.41 33.45
CA GLY A 75 52.48 -18.39 34.20
C GLY A 75 51.57 -17.64 35.17
N ASN A 76 52.17 -17.12 36.24
CA ASN A 76 51.56 -16.13 37.14
C ASN A 76 52.03 -14.71 36.81
N LEU A 77 51.09 -13.77 36.80
CA LEU A 77 51.34 -12.35 36.51
C LEU A 77 50.93 -11.44 37.66
N SER A 78 51.84 -10.56 38.07
CA SER A 78 51.55 -9.43 38.97
C SER A 78 52.05 -8.13 38.34
N LEU A 79 51.13 -7.23 38.01
CA LEU A 79 51.36 -5.89 37.49
C LEU A 79 50.92 -4.87 38.55
N GLN A 80 51.84 -4.05 39.04
CA GLN A 80 51.57 -3.05 40.06
C GLN A 80 52.12 -1.68 39.65
N ALA A 81 51.25 -0.66 39.67
CA ALA A 81 51.61 0.72 39.44
C ALA A 81 51.17 1.59 40.62
N GLY A 82 52.04 2.48 41.11
CA GLY A 82 51.67 3.45 42.14
C GLY A 82 50.66 4.49 41.66
N ARG A 83 50.51 4.64 40.33
CA ARG A 83 49.56 5.53 39.67
C ARG A 83 48.77 4.78 38.59
N ASP A 84 49.28 4.62 37.37
CA ASP A 84 48.47 4.07 36.26
C ASP A 84 49.04 2.80 35.63
N ILE A 85 48.16 1.88 35.21
CA ILE A 85 48.48 0.82 34.25
C ILE A 85 47.86 1.18 32.91
N ASN A 86 48.69 1.35 31.87
CA ASN A 86 48.25 1.75 30.53
C ASN A 86 48.57 0.64 29.52
N LEU A 87 47.55 0.02 28.96
CA LEU A 87 47.65 -0.97 27.89
C LEU A 87 47.11 -0.34 26.60
N THR A 88 47.93 -0.25 25.55
CA THR A 88 47.55 0.32 24.25
C THR A 88 47.73 -0.71 23.16
N ALA A 89 46.61 -1.28 22.70
CA ALA A 89 46.55 -2.49 21.86
C ALA A 89 47.56 -3.58 22.29
N ALA A 90 47.72 -3.77 23.60
CA ALA A 90 48.70 -4.69 24.17
C ALA A 90 48.09 -6.09 24.34
N GLN A 91 48.96 -7.11 24.38
CA GLN A 91 48.56 -8.50 24.62
C GLN A 91 49.15 -9.00 25.93
N VAL A 92 48.30 -9.42 26.86
CA VAL A 92 48.70 -9.96 28.15
C VAL A 92 48.13 -11.36 28.29
N THR A 93 48.98 -12.37 28.47
CA THR A 93 48.55 -13.75 28.68
C THR A 93 49.17 -14.34 29.95
N ALA A 94 48.37 -15.04 30.73
CA ALA A 94 48.78 -15.80 31.91
C ALA A 94 48.19 -17.21 31.84
N THR A 95 49.02 -18.25 32.00
CA THR A 95 48.52 -19.65 32.04
C THR A 95 48.01 -20.08 33.43
N GLU A 96 48.19 -19.24 34.44
CA GLU A 96 47.64 -19.38 35.80
C GLU A 96 46.92 -18.08 36.16
N ASP A 97 47.21 -17.47 37.32
CA ASP A 97 46.55 -16.25 37.78
C ASP A 97 47.22 -14.97 37.25
N ALA A 98 46.42 -13.93 37.02
CA ALA A 98 46.88 -12.59 36.69
C ALA A 98 46.25 -11.52 37.60
N ARG A 99 47.09 -10.61 38.10
CA ARG A 99 46.67 -9.46 38.90
C ARG A 99 47.25 -8.17 38.36
N LEU A 100 46.39 -7.20 38.06
CA LEU A 100 46.74 -5.83 37.66
C LEU A 100 46.21 -4.88 38.74
N GLN A 101 47.09 -4.08 39.33
CA GLN A 101 46.74 -3.15 40.40
C GLN A 101 47.36 -1.77 40.16
N ALA A 102 46.52 -0.75 40.05
CA ALA A 102 46.91 0.65 39.86
C ALA A 102 46.46 1.50 41.06
N GLY A 103 47.31 2.44 41.50
CA GLY A 103 46.94 3.40 42.55
C GLY A 103 45.88 4.41 42.10
N ARG A 104 45.71 4.60 40.80
CA ARG A 104 44.71 5.46 40.17
C ARG A 104 43.97 4.72 39.07
N ASP A 105 44.48 4.64 37.83
CA ASP A 105 43.69 4.12 36.70
C ASP A 105 44.27 2.85 36.04
N ILE A 106 43.38 1.98 35.56
CA ILE A 106 43.72 0.94 34.57
C ILE A 106 43.07 1.33 33.24
N ASN A 107 43.87 1.58 32.21
CA ASN A 107 43.40 2.02 30.90
C ASN A 107 43.73 0.99 29.81
N LEU A 108 42.70 0.40 29.21
CA LEU A 108 42.76 -0.49 28.04
C LEU A 108 42.33 0.30 26.79
N THR A 109 43.32 0.84 26.11
CA THR A 109 43.18 1.78 24.99
C THR A 109 43.44 1.10 23.65
N THR A 110 43.04 1.78 22.57
CA THR A 110 43.08 1.28 21.21
C THR A 110 44.19 1.92 20.38
N LEU A 111 44.62 1.21 19.32
CA LEU A 111 45.33 1.78 18.19
C LEU A 111 44.44 1.78 16.95
N GLN A 112 44.61 2.77 16.09
CA GLN A 112 43.84 2.90 14.87
C GLN A 112 44.57 2.27 13.68
N GLU A 113 43.94 1.27 13.07
CA GLU A 113 44.28 0.81 11.73
C GLU A 113 43.44 1.57 10.70
N SER A 114 44.03 1.85 9.55
CA SER A 114 43.36 2.51 8.45
C SER A 114 43.84 1.98 7.12
N HIS A 115 42.95 1.98 6.14
CA HIS A 115 43.26 1.64 4.77
C HIS A 115 42.53 2.61 3.86
N GLY A 116 43.25 3.22 2.93
CA GLY A 116 42.70 4.13 1.95
C GLY A 116 43.21 3.85 0.54
N GLU A 117 42.35 4.10 -0.42
CA GLU A 117 42.60 3.99 -1.85
C GLU A 117 42.01 5.23 -2.55
N SER A 118 42.74 5.79 -3.52
CA SER A 118 42.27 6.90 -4.36
C SER A 118 42.76 6.68 -5.79
N LEU A 119 41.85 6.28 -6.66
CA LEU A 119 42.07 6.13 -8.09
C LEU A 119 41.36 7.26 -8.85
N VAL A 120 42.14 8.22 -9.35
CA VAL A 120 41.62 9.33 -10.16
C VAL A 120 42.00 9.13 -11.62
N ARG A 121 41.03 8.80 -12.48
CA ARG A 121 41.26 8.74 -13.93
C ARG A 121 41.09 10.11 -14.59
N ASN A 122 40.09 10.89 -14.16
CA ASN A 122 39.87 12.29 -14.57
C ASN A 122 38.86 12.97 -13.63
N LYS A 123 38.53 14.24 -13.89
CA LYS A 123 37.60 15.06 -13.09
C LYS A 123 36.20 14.46 -12.85
N LYS A 124 35.78 13.42 -13.59
CA LYS A 124 34.47 12.77 -13.47
C LYS A 124 34.55 11.23 -13.42
N ASN A 125 35.74 10.69 -13.17
CA ASN A 125 35.99 9.26 -13.04
C ASN A 125 36.99 9.08 -11.90
N ARG A 126 36.46 8.83 -10.70
CA ARG A 126 37.22 8.73 -9.46
C ARG A 126 36.62 7.65 -8.57
N HIS A 127 37.48 6.89 -7.93
CA HIS A 127 37.16 5.98 -6.85
C HIS A 127 37.98 6.40 -5.64
N ASP A 128 37.32 6.60 -4.49
CA ASP A 128 37.97 6.79 -3.20
C ASP A 128 37.36 5.81 -2.20
N LEU A 129 38.22 5.14 -1.45
CA LEU A 129 37.84 4.33 -0.31
C LEU A 129 38.72 4.76 0.86
N SER A 130 38.14 4.93 2.03
CA SER A 130 38.87 5.09 3.28
C SER A 130 38.16 4.29 4.33
N THR A 131 38.89 3.48 5.07
CA THR A 131 38.36 2.66 6.15
C THR A 131 39.27 2.80 7.35
N SER A 132 38.71 2.70 8.55
CA SER A 132 39.48 2.69 9.77
C SER A 132 38.82 1.81 10.82
N SER A 133 39.62 1.12 11.62
CA SER A 133 39.17 0.27 12.70
C SER A 133 40.05 0.48 13.93
N GLU A 134 39.44 0.55 15.09
CA GLU A 134 40.17 0.48 16.36
C GLU A 134 40.56 -0.97 16.70
N VAL A 135 41.78 -1.15 17.20
CA VAL A 135 42.33 -2.42 17.72
C VAL A 135 42.61 -2.21 19.21
N GLY A 136 41.86 -2.89 20.07
CA GLY A 136 42.02 -2.77 21.53
C GLY A 136 43.02 -3.75 22.15
N SER A 137 43.18 -3.64 23.47
CA SER A 137 44.05 -4.53 24.24
C SER A 137 43.36 -5.85 24.56
N SER A 138 44.13 -6.94 24.60
CA SER A 138 43.66 -8.25 25.04
C SER A 138 44.37 -8.73 26.31
N ILE A 139 43.59 -9.23 27.28
CA ILE A 139 44.08 -9.81 28.53
C ILE A 139 43.40 -11.18 28.69
N ALA A 140 44.20 -12.24 28.78
CA ALA A 140 43.70 -13.59 29.02
C ALA A 140 44.45 -14.24 30.20
N ALA A 141 43.72 -14.80 31.15
CA ALA A 141 44.25 -15.65 32.20
C ALA A 141 43.50 -16.98 32.20
N ASP A 142 44.22 -18.12 32.19
CA ASP A 142 43.58 -19.44 32.28
C ASP A 142 43.02 -19.71 33.70
N GLY A 143 43.54 -19.03 34.73
CA GLY A 143 43.02 -19.03 36.10
C GLY A 143 42.22 -17.76 36.43
N ASN A 144 42.49 -17.16 37.58
CA ASN A 144 41.81 -15.94 38.04
C ASN A 144 42.44 -14.69 37.45
N LEU A 145 41.61 -13.71 37.08
CA LEU A 145 42.04 -12.39 36.62
C LEU A 145 41.48 -11.31 37.54
N THR A 146 42.36 -10.53 38.17
CA THR A 146 41.98 -9.41 39.05
C THR A 146 42.49 -8.08 38.52
N LEU A 147 41.59 -7.12 38.31
CA LEU A 147 41.89 -5.73 37.94
C LEU A 147 41.43 -4.81 39.08
N ILE A 148 42.35 -4.07 39.70
CA ILE A 148 42.03 -3.14 40.79
C ILE A 148 42.60 -1.75 40.49
N ALA A 149 41.73 -0.76 40.42
CA ALA A 149 42.08 0.65 40.24
C ALA A 149 41.63 1.48 41.46
N GLY A 150 42.47 2.41 41.90
CA GLY A 150 42.12 3.35 42.96
C GLY A 150 41.06 4.37 42.56
N GLU A 151 40.97 4.69 41.26
CA GLU A 151 39.93 5.51 40.64
C GLU A 151 39.18 4.70 39.59
N ASP A 152 39.67 4.60 38.34
CA ASP A 152 38.86 4.08 37.23
C ASP A 152 39.46 2.86 36.50
N VAL A 153 38.59 1.98 36.01
CA VAL A 153 38.93 0.97 34.99
C VAL A 153 38.26 1.37 33.67
N ASN A 154 39.06 1.74 32.67
CA ASN A 154 38.58 2.20 31.36
C ASN A 154 38.96 1.21 30.27
N ALA A 155 37.98 0.73 29.50
CA ALA A 155 38.20 -0.23 28.43
C ALA A 155 37.44 0.14 27.15
N ARG A 156 38.16 0.08 26.02
CA ARG A 156 37.61 0.37 24.69
C ARG A 156 38.08 -0.65 23.66
N ALA A 157 37.13 -1.24 22.93
CA ALA A 157 37.35 -2.40 22.04
C ALA A 157 38.26 -3.48 22.66
N ALA A 158 38.21 -3.66 23.98
CA ALA A 158 39.11 -4.54 24.71
C ALA A 158 38.52 -5.94 24.86
N ASP A 159 39.37 -6.95 24.93
CA ASP A 159 38.99 -8.34 25.21
C ASP A 159 39.66 -8.79 26.51
N VAL A 160 38.87 -9.08 27.54
CA VAL A 160 39.34 -9.45 28.88
C VAL A 160 38.68 -10.76 29.28
N THR A 161 39.47 -11.81 29.42
CA THR A 161 38.98 -13.17 29.65
C THR A 161 39.71 -13.84 30.82
N ALA A 162 38.94 -14.45 31.73
CA ALA A 162 39.42 -15.32 32.80
C ALA A 162 38.89 -16.74 32.61
N GLY A 163 39.70 -17.76 32.87
CA GLY A 163 39.26 -19.15 32.86
C GLY A 163 38.46 -19.52 34.12
N ASP A 164 38.82 -18.91 35.26
CA ASP A 164 38.10 -19.03 36.53
C ASP A 164 37.38 -17.69 36.87
N GLN A 165 37.79 -16.99 37.94
CA GLN A 165 37.12 -15.76 38.36
C GLN A 165 37.71 -14.52 37.68
N LEU A 166 36.84 -13.69 37.10
CA LEU A 166 37.12 -12.30 36.71
C LEU A 166 36.67 -11.35 37.82
N ALA A 167 37.60 -10.65 38.46
CA ALA A 167 37.30 -9.64 39.48
C ALA A 167 37.80 -8.27 39.04
N VAL A 168 36.89 -7.30 38.91
CA VAL A 168 37.21 -5.91 38.53
C VAL A 168 36.71 -4.97 39.63
N GLY A 169 37.62 -4.20 40.22
CA GLY A 169 37.32 -3.22 41.25
C GLY A 169 37.85 -1.84 40.88
N ALA A 170 37.00 -0.82 40.98
CA ALA A 170 37.37 0.58 40.77
C ALA A 170 36.87 1.41 41.96
N GLY A 171 37.73 2.28 42.52
CA GLY A 171 37.33 3.20 43.60
C GLY A 171 36.32 4.26 43.15
N ARG A 172 36.16 4.45 41.84
CA ARG A 172 35.20 5.37 41.22
C ARG A 172 34.44 4.67 40.09
N ASP A 173 34.93 4.66 38.84
CA ASP A 173 34.12 4.16 37.72
C ASP A 173 34.71 2.93 37.02
N ILE A 174 33.82 2.07 36.50
CA ILE A 174 34.17 1.05 35.50
C ILE A 174 33.49 1.44 34.18
N ASN A 175 34.27 1.68 33.14
CA ASN A 175 33.80 2.12 31.83
C ASN A 175 34.17 1.10 30.74
N LEU A 176 33.18 0.31 30.30
CA LEU A 176 33.30 -0.66 29.22
C LEU A 176 32.59 -0.12 27.98
N MET A 177 33.36 0.42 27.04
CA MET A 177 32.82 1.11 25.87
C MET A 177 33.17 0.38 24.57
N ALA A 178 32.26 0.37 23.62
CA ALA A 178 32.58 -0.03 22.27
C ALA A 178 33.66 0.90 21.67
N GLY A 179 34.63 0.32 20.96
CA GLY A 179 35.42 1.07 19.99
C GLY A 179 34.63 1.30 18.71
N VAL A 180 35.28 1.84 17.69
CA VAL A 180 34.60 2.23 16.46
C VAL A 180 35.36 1.74 15.23
N GLN A 181 34.60 1.31 14.23
CA GLN A 181 35.03 1.12 12.85
C GLN A 181 34.31 2.13 11.97
N THR A 182 35.06 2.90 11.18
CA THR A 182 34.50 3.87 10.22
C THR A 182 34.90 3.55 8.80
N GLY A 183 34.15 4.07 7.84
CA GLY A 183 34.63 4.15 6.48
C GLY A 183 33.84 5.11 5.62
N SER A 184 34.44 5.48 4.50
CA SER A 184 33.87 6.29 3.44
C SER A 184 34.22 5.66 2.10
N ALA A 185 33.23 5.60 1.21
CA ALA A 185 33.40 5.14 -0.15
C ALA A 185 32.76 6.16 -1.09
N TYR A 186 33.50 6.61 -2.09
CA TYR A 186 33.04 7.52 -3.13
C TYR A 186 33.40 6.99 -4.50
N ASP A 187 32.39 6.75 -5.32
CA ASP A 187 32.52 6.32 -6.70
C ASP A 187 31.84 7.32 -7.62
N GLU A 188 32.60 7.96 -8.51
CA GLU A 188 32.07 8.77 -9.59
C GLU A 188 32.49 8.18 -10.92
N THR A 189 31.52 7.87 -11.78
CA THR A 189 31.77 7.34 -13.12
C THR A 189 31.00 8.16 -14.16
N HIS A 190 31.70 8.57 -15.21
CA HIS A 190 31.12 9.31 -16.32
C HIS A 190 31.68 8.78 -17.65
N TYR A 191 30.79 8.22 -18.47
CA TYR A 191 31.12 7.75 -19.80
C TYR A 191 30.08 8.18 -20.82
N LYS A 192 30.52 8.26 -22.08
CA LYS A 192 29.67 8.59 -23.22
C LYS A 192 29.86 7.50 -24.28
N THR A 193 28.77 6.85 -24.67
CA THR A 193 28.74 5.92 -25.79
C THR A 193 28.16 6.64 -27.00
N THR A 194 28.78 6.50 -28.17
CA THR A 194 28.33 7.06 -29.44
C THR A 194 27.99 5.93 -30.40
N GLY A 195 26.89 6.07 -31.13
CA GLY A 195 26.51 5.20 -32.26
C GLY A 195 26.21 6.03 -33.50
N PHE A 196 25.78 5.37 -34.58
CA PHE A 196 25.38 6.07 -35.81
C PHE A 196 24.23 7.06 -35.50
N MET A 197 24.51 8.37 -35.58
CA MET A 197 23.60 9.49 -35.28
C MET A 197 22.99 9.54 -33.85
N SER A 198 23.54 8.83 -32.87
CA SER A 198 23.04 8.82 -31.49
C SER A 198 24.17 8.86 -30.46
N SER A 199 23.89 9.41 -29.27
CA SER A 199 24.83 9.36 -28.14
C SER A 199 24.10 9.18 -26.81
N LYS A 200 24.74 8.47 -25.87
CA LYS A 200 24.26 8.25 -24.52
C LYS A 200 25.36 8.63 -23.53
N THR A 201 25.12 9.61 -22.68
CA THR A 201 25.98 9.98 -21.55
C THR A 201 25.36 9.43 -20.27
N THR A 202 26.14 8.67 -19.51
CA THR A 202 25.78 8.21 -18.17
C THR A 202 26.73 8.85 -17.18
N HIS A 203 26.20 9.42 -16.09
CA HIS A 203 26.96 9.97 -14.99
C HIS A 203 26.39 9.43 -13.68
N THR A 204 27.18 8.68 -12.93
CA THR A 204 26.81 8.13 -11.62
C THR A 204 27.73 8.69 -10.56
N LYS A 205 27.18 8.96 -9.39
CA LYS A 205 27.92 9.22 -8.16
C LYS A 205 27.30 8.38 -7.06
N THR A 206 28.11 7.65 -6.31
CA THR A 206 27.71 6.94 -5.10
C THR A 206 28.68 7.35 -4.01
N ALA A 207 28.15 7.84 -2.89
CA ALA A 207 28.91 8.15 -1.69
C ALA A 207 28.27 7.40 -0.52
N ARG A 208 29.08 6.81 0.35
CA ARG A 208 28.63 6.10 1.53
C ARG A 208 29.62 6.37 2.65
N ASP A 209 29.15 6.89 3.76
CA ASP A 209 29.89 7.00 5.01
C ASP A 209 29.22 6.08 6.03
N TRP A 210 30.00 5.37 6.83
CA TRP A 210 29.47 4.48 7.86
C TRP A 210 30.34 4.48 9.12
N GLU A 211 29.68 4.26 10.25
CA GLU A 211 30.26 4.11 11.56
C GLU A 211 29.61 2.89 12.25
N GLN A 212 30.44 2.00 12.79
CA GLN A 212 30.01 0.76 13.44
C GLN A 212 30.73 0.58 14.78
N SER A 213 29.98 0.22 15.81
CA SER A 213 30.48 -0.07 17.15
C SER A 213 31.19 -1.43 17.21
N LEU A 214 32.39 -1.47 17.80
CA LEU A 214 33.20 -2.67 18.07
C LEU A 214 33.17 -2.98 19.58
N ALA A 215 32.57 -4.09 19.98
CA ALA A 215 32.32 -4.38 21.39
C ALA A 215 33.59 -4.53 22.24
N THR A 216 33.55 -4.02 23.47
CA THR A 216 34.43 -4.48 24.55
C THR A 216 33.82 -5.74 25.19
N THR A 217 34.63 -6.75 25.49
CA THR A 217 34.15 -8.03 26.04
C THR A 217 34.91 -8.39 27.31
N PHE A 218 34.18 -8.61 28.40
CA PHE A 218 34.69 -9.06 29.70
C PHE A 218 34.04 -10.40 30.05
N THR A 219 34.81 -11.48 30.19
CA THR A 219 34.28 -12.82 30.47
C THR A 219 35.06 -13.59 31.54
N GLY A 220 34.35 -14.45 32.27
CA GLY A 220 34.92 -15.37 33.26
C GLY A 220 34.04 -16.62 33.47
N ASP A 221 34.51 -17.62 34.21
CA ASP A 221 33.63 -18.65 34.77
C ASP A 221 32.70 -18.02 35.82
N THR A 222 33.24 -17.16 36.69
CA THR A 222 32.47 -16.20 37.50
C THR A 222 32.98 -14.80 37.23
N ALA A 223 32.11 -13.79 37.32
CA ALA A 223 32.50 -12.40 37.08
C ALA A 223 31.93 -11.47 38.16
N VAL A 224 32.79 -10.64 38.75
CA VAL A 224 32.44 -9.65 39.77
C VAL A 224 33.02 -8.30 39.39
N LEU A 225 32.15 -7.33 39.12
CA LEU A 225 32.49 -5.95 38.80
C LEU A 225 31.96 -5.01 39.89
N MET A 226 32.82 -4.26 40.55
CA MET A 226 32.47 -3.35 41.64
C MET A 226 33.04 -1.96 41.39
N ALA A 227 32.16 -0.96 41.28
CA ALA A 227 32.50 0.44 41.12
C ALA A 227 32.10 1.26 42.36
N GLY A 228 33.00 2.10 42.87
CA GLY A 228 32.72 3.04 43.97
C GLY A 228 31.79 4.19 43.59
N ARG A 229 31.45 4.33 42.30
CA ARG A 229 30.51 5.34 41.78
C ARG A 229 29.66 4.78 40.65
N ASP A 230 30.16 4.69 39.42
CA ASP A 230 29.35 4.26 38.27
C ASP A 230 29.93 3.05 37.53
N LEU A 231 29.07 2.18 37.01
CA LEU A 231 29.44 1.10 36.09
C LEU A 231 28.72 1.30 34.75
N ASN A 232 29.48 1.57 33.69
CA ASN A 232 28.97 1.83 32.34
C ASN A 232 29.36 0.70 31.37
N VAL A 233 28.36 0.09 30.72
CA VAL A 233 28.51 -0.89 29.63
C VAL A 233 27.79 -0.36 28.41
N SER A 234 28.54 0.03 27.36
CA SER A 234 27.97 0.59 26.12
C SER A 234 28.46 -0.15 24.90
N GLY A 235 27.52 -0.69 24.09
CA GLY A 235 27.80 -1.54 22.94
C GLY A 235 28.73 -2.71 23.23
N SER A 236 28.68 -3.25 24.46
CA SER A 236 29.72 -4.13 25.02
C SER A 236 29.10 -5.37 25.68
N ASN A 237 29.94 -6.37 25.95
CA ASN A 237 29.55 -7.66 26.49
C ASN A 237 30.21 -7.92 27.85
N VAL A 238 29.43 -8.35 28.83
CA VAL A 238 29.90 -8.84 30.13
C VAL A 238 29.27 -10.20 30.39
N GLY A 239 30.07 -11.25 30.51
CA GLY A 239 29.59 -12.63 30.57
C GLY A 239 30.22 -13.46 31.68
N ALA A 240 29.42 -14.32 32.31
CA ALA A 240 29.90 -15.37 33.19
C ALA A 240 29.35 -16.75 32.76
N GLN A 241 30.06 -17.84 33.03
CA GLN A 241 29.47 -19.17 32.91
C GLN A 241 28.54 -19.46 34.09
N LYS A 242 29.00 -19.21 35.31
CA LYS A 242 28.26 -19.29 36.58
C LYS A 242 27.73 -17.90 36.93
N ASP A 243 28.08 -17.37 38.10
CA ASP A 243 27.48 -16.15 38.63
C ASP A 243 28.14 -14.89 38.07
N LEU A 244 27.30 -13.90 37.76
CA LEU A 244 27.69 -12.54 37.41
C LEU A 244 27.16 -11.57 38.46
N VAL A 245 28.06 -10.80 39.06
CA VAL A 245 27.74 -9.73 40.00
C VAL A 245 28.27 -8.40 39.47
N MET A 246 27.37 -7.42 39.33
CA MET A 246 27.70 -6.04 38.98
C MET A 246 27.15 -5.12 40.05
N SER A 247 28.01 -4.31 40.68
CA SER A 247 27.59 -3.39 41.73
C SER A 247 28.24 -2.02 41.56
N ALA A 248 27.44 -0.96 41.72
CA ALA A 248 27.90 0.41 41.75
C ALA A 248 27.25 1.17 42.91
N GLU A 249 28.00 2.02 43.63
CA GLU A 249 27.42 2.81 44.73
C GLU A 249 26.45 3.89 44.25
N ARG A 250 26.50 4.26 42.97
CA ARG A 250 25.58 5.21 42.33
C ARG A 250 24.83 4.56 41.16
N ASP A 251 25.33 4.62 39.93
CA ASP A 251 24.55 4.20 38.76
C ASP A 251 25.16 3.00 38.04
N VAL A 252 24.31 2.10 37.53
CA VAL A 252 24.70 1.06 36.57
C VAL A 252 23.97 1.33 35.26
N ASN A 253 24.72 1.54 34.18
CA ASN A 253 24.20 1.88 32.87
C ASN A 253 24.58 0.81 31.85
N ILE A 254 23.59 0.13 31.26
CA ILE A 254 23.74 -0.84 30.19
C ILE A 254 23.03 -0.27 28.94
N LEU A 255 23.83 0.24 28.02
CA LEU A 255 23.38 1.05 26.88
C LEU A 255 23.78 0.38 25.55
N PRO A 256 23.07 0.60 24.45
CA PRO A 256 23.47 0.05 23.17
C PRO A 256 24.71 0.76 22.62
N GLY A 257 25.39 0.13 21.69
CA GLY A 257 26.36 0.79 20.80
C GLY A 257 25.61 1.45 19.64
N GLN A 258 26.00 2.66 19.26
CA GLN A 258 25.37 3.37 18.16
C GLN A 258 26.14 3.14 16.86
N ASN A 259 25.41 2.95 15.77
CA ASN A 259 25.93 2.88 14.41
C ASN A 259 25.25 3.96 13.57
N ALA A 260 25.98 4.50 12.59
CA ALA A 260 25.47 5.50 11.67
C ALA A 260 25.83 5.14 10.23
N GLN A 261 24.95 5.48 9.29
CA GLN A 261 25.19 5.32 7.87
C GLN A 261 24.59 6.50 7.11
N ASP A 262 25.44 7.21 6.38
CA ASP A 262 25.04 8.26 5.44
C ASP A 262 25.31 7.77 4.02
N GLY A 263 24.36 8.00 3.11
CA GLY A 263 24.42 7.49 1.75
C GLY A 263 23.87 8.51 0.76
N TYR A 264 24.58 8.68 -0.35
CA TYR A 264 24.16 9.50 -1.47
C TYR A 264 24.34 8.75 -2.77
N ASP A 265 23.23 8.50 -3.47
CA ASP A 265 23.22 7.91 -4.81
C ASP A 265 22.70 8.94 -5.81
N TYR A 266 23.41 9.12 -6.91
CA TYR A 266 23.01 10.01 -8.01
C TYR A 266 23.25 9.32 -9.33
N LYS A 267 22.26 9.37 -10.21
CA LYS A 267 22.33 8.82 -11.55
C LYS A 267 21.69 9.76 -12.55
N MET A 268 22.46 10.12 -13.57
CA MET A 268 21.99 10.92 -14.70
C MET A 268 22.26 10.20 -16.01
N VAL A 269 21.21 10.03 -16.80
CA VAL A 269 21.28 9.44 -18.15
C VAL A 269 20.76 10.45 -19.15
N LYS A 270 21.65 10.93 -20.03
CA LYS A 270 21.32 11.81 -21.14
C LYS A 270 21.46 11.07 -22.46
N LYS A 271 20.36 10.90 -23.19
CA LYS A 271 20.35 10.40 -24.58
C LYS A 271 20.20 11.59 -25.53
N SER A 272 20.94 11.61 -26.62
CA SER A 272 20.86 12.62 -27.67
C SER A 272 20.91 12.01 -29.06
N GLY A 273 20.31 12.68 -30.05
CA GLY A 273 20.29 12.25 -31.44
C GLY A 273 19.08 11.39 -31.79
N PHE A 274 19.24 10.52 -32.79
CA PHE A 274 18.16 9.66 -33.27
C PHE A 274 17.77 8.58 -32.23
N GLY A 275 16.47 8.41 -31.96
CA GLY A 275 15.89 7.53 -30.94
C GLY A 275 16.00 8.03 -29.49
N ALA A 276 16.52 9.24 -29.25
CA ALA A 276 16.79 9.75 -27.89
C ALA A 276 15.54 9.85 -27.00
N MET A 277 14.37 10.07 -27.60
CA MET A 277 13.07 10.15 -26.92
C MET A 277 12.21 8.89 -27.17
N GLY A 278 12.77 7.82 -27.75
CA GLY A 278 12.05 6.64 -28.26
C GLY A 278 11.55 6.84 -29.71
N GLY A 279 11.31 5.74 -30.45
CA GLY A 279 10.85 5.78 -31.85
C GLY A 279 11.77 6.51 -32.85
N PHE A 280 11.20 7.00 -33.96
CA PHE A 280 11.86 7.87 -34.95
C PHE A 280 11.95 9.32 -34.43
N SER A 281 12.66 9.56 -33.33
CA SER A 281 12.83 10.91 -32.75
C SER A 281 14.26 11.41 -32.89
N PHE A 282 14.47 12.70 -33.13
CA PHE A 282 15.77 13.35 -33.01
C PHE A 282 15.71 14.42 -31.92
N GLY A 283 16.45 14.24 -30.84
CA GLY A 283 16.34 15.16 -29.72
C GLY A 283 17.29 14.87 -28.58
N THR A 284 16.92 15.33 -27.40
CA THR A 284 17.62 15.09 -26.14
C THR A 284 16.61 14.65 -25.07
N SER A 285 16.98 13.63 -24.28
CA SER A 285 16.23 13.17 -23.12
C SER A 285 17.21 13.02 -21.95
N LYS A 286 16.93 13.67 -20.82
CA LYS A 286 17.75 13.64 -19.61
C LYS A 286 16.90 13.16 -18.44
N GLN A 287 17.27 12.03 -17.86
CA GLN A 287 16.73 11.51 -16.60
C GLN A 287 17.77 11.74 -15.49
N THR A 288 17.34 12.24 -14.33
CA THR A 288 18.17 12.46 -13.15
C THR A 288 17.45 11.89 -11.93
N ASP A 289 18.11 10.96 -11.26
CA ASP A 289 17.67 10.31 -10.03
C ASP A 289 18.69 10.61 -8.94
N SER A 290 18.25 10.98 -7.74
CA SER A 290 19.13 11.04 -6.56
C SER A 290 18.42 10.60 -5.29
N LEU A 291 19.14 9.92 -4.41
CA LEU A 291 18.71 9.48 -3.09
C LEU A 291 19.75 9.90 -2.06
N ASP A 292 19.33 10.71 -1.10
CA ASP A 292 20.10 11.04 0.10
C ASP A 292 19.49 10.27 1.27
N SER A 293 20.28 9.55 2.05
CA SER A 293 19.84 8.65 3.11
C SER A 293 20.72 8.80 4.34
N LYS A 294 20.11 8.92 5.51
CA LYS A 294 20.78 8.94 6.82
C LYS A 294 20.11 7.93 7.74
N LYS A 295 20.89 7.04 8.34
CA LYS A 295 20.38 5.97 9.20
C LYS A 295 21.19 5.93 10.48
N VAL A 296 20.49 5.84 11.61
CA VAL A 296 21.09 5.55 12.92
C VAL A 296 20.43 4.29 13.45
N PHE A 297 21.23 3.30 13.81
CA PHE A 297 20.75 2.02 14.34
C PHE A 297 21.65 1.53 15.47
N HIS A 298 21.13 0.65 16.32
CA HIS A 298 21.81 0.26 17.55
C HIS A 298 22.28 -1.20 17.55
N ASN A 299 23.45 -1.45 18.15
CA ASN A 299 23.94 -2.77 18.53
C ASN A 299 23.69 -2.99 20.02
N VAL A 300 23.20 -4.17 20.38
CA VAL A 300 22.83 -4.52 21.75
C VAL A 300 24.08 -4.66 22.65
N SER A 301 24.03 -4.16 23.89
CA SER A 301 24.93 -4.62 24.95
C SER A 301 24.38 -5.88 25.58
N THR A 302 25.24 -6.87 25.86
CA THR A 302 24.80 -8.13 26.48
C THR A 302 25.50 -8.34 27.80
N VAL A 303 24.72 -8.44 28.87
CA VAL A 303 25.18 -8.73 30.22
C VAL A 303 24.52 -10.01 30.68
N GLY A 304 25.27 -11.00 31.16
CA GLY A 304 24.61 -12.22 31.60
C GLY A 304 25.45 -13.41 32.04
N SER A 305 24.73 -14.44 32.49
CA SER A 305 25.24 -15.75 32.89
C SER A 305 24.65 -16.89 32.04
N VAL A 306 25.34 -18.03 32.02
CA VAL A 306 24.89 -19.24 31.30
C VAL A 306 24.22 -20.27 32.22
N GLU A 307 24.85 -20.58 33.34
CA GLU A 307 24.47 -21.62 34.31
C GLU A 307 24.04 -21.04 35.66
N GLY A 308 24.69 -19.95 36.09
CA GLY A 308 24.47 -19.30 37.39
C GLY A 308 23.58 -18.06 37.31
N ASP A 309 23.63 -17.26 38.37
CA ASP A 309 22.72 -16.12 38.57
C ASP A 309 23.33 -14.78 38.10
N VAL A 310 22.48 -13.80 37.82
CA VAL A 310 22.88 -12.41 37.55
C VAL A 310 22.36 -11.50 38.65
N LEU A 311 23.25 -10.82 39.35
CA LEU A 311 22.92 -9.77 40.31
C LEU A 311 23.46 -8.43 39.83
N ILE A 312 22.56 -7.45 39.64
CA ILE A 312 22.92 -6.07 39.31
C ILE A 312 22.38 -5.16 40.41
N ASN A 313 23.29 -4.45 41.08
CA ASN A 313 22.97 -3.57 42.20
C ASN A 313 23.48 -2.15 41.96
N ALA A 314 22.56 -1.20 41.79
CA ALA A 314 22.85 0.22 41.72
C ALA A 314 22.39 0.91 43.01
N GLY A 315 23.25 1.72 43.64
CA GLY A 315 22.87 2.49 44.82
C GLY A 315 21.92 3.66 44.53
N ASN A 316 21.74 4.02 43.26
CA ASN A 316 20.86 5.07 42.75
C ASN A 316 20.04 4.58 41.55
N ALA A 317 20.51 4.72 40.31
CA ALA A 317 19.74 4.33 39.12
C ALA A 317 20.35 3.11 38.39
N LEU A 318 19.51 2.14 38.03
CA LEU A 318 19.84 1.07 37.09
C LEU A 318 19.14 1.36 35.76
N ASN A 319 19.93 1.64 34.71
CA ASN A 319 19.42 1.93 33.37
C ASN A 319 19.81 0.83 32.39
N ILE A 320 18.82 0.17 31.78
CA ILE A 320 18.99 -0.83 30.73
C ILE A 320 18.23 -0.33 29.51
N THR A 321 18.94 0.11 28.47
CA THR A 321 18.32 0.70 27.28
C THR A 321 18.78 -0.02 26.02
N GLY A 322 17.86 -0.49 25.18
CA GLY A 322 18.15 -1.26 23.97
C GLY A 322 19.19 -2.37 24.18
N SER A 323 19.13 -3.05 25.32
CA SER A 323 20.18 -3.96 25.80
C SER A 323 19.62 -5.26 26.36
N ASN A 324 20.48 -6.27 26.50
CA ASN A 324 20.12 -7.60 26.97
C ASN A 324 20.71 -7.90 28.34
N VAL A 325 19.88 -8.36 29.27
CA VAL A 325 20.31 -8.98 30.54
C VAL A 325 19.78 -10.41 30.60
N ILE A 326 20.67 -11.41 30.67
CA ILE A 326 20.29 -12.82 30.47
C ILE A 326 20.90 -13.72 31.53
N ALA A 327 20.10 -14.60 32.14
CA ALA A 327 20.56 -15.72 32.95
C ALA A 327 19.88 -17.00 32.44
N ARG A 328 20.56 -17.80 31.60
CA ARG A 328 19.85 -18.87 30.86
C ARG A 328 19.29 -19.99 31.74
N GLN A 329 19.94 -20.29 32.86
CA GLN A 329 19.54 -21.36 33.79
C GLN A 329 19.44 -20.88 35.25
N GLY A 330 19.71 -19.61 35.50
CA GLY A 330 19.71 -19.00 36.82
C GLY A 330 18.65 -17.92 36.98
N ASP A 331 18.76 -17.22 38.11
CA ASP A 331 17.93 -16.11 38.50
C ASP A 331 18.54 -14.77 38.03
N ILE A 332 17.68 -13.77 37.84
CA ILE A 332 18.11 -12.38 37.64
C ILE A 332 17.58 -11.54 38.80
N THR A 333 18.46 -10.79 39.46
CA THR A 333 18.11 -9.81 40.48
C THR A 333 18.61 -8.43 40.08
N LEU A 334 17.70 -7.47 39.96
CA LEU A 334 17.96 -6.07 39.59
C LEU A 334 17.54 -5.16 40.74
N ILE A 335 18.47 -4.36 41.26
CA ILE A 335 18.25 -3.49 42.42
C ILE A 335 18.68 -2.06 42.09
N GLY A 336 17.82 -1.10 42.42
CA GLY A 336 18.08 0.33 42.31
C GLY A 336 17.20 1.12 43.29
N LYS A 337 17.45 2.43 43.44
CA LYS A 337 16.37 3.33 43.87
C LYS A 337 15.38 3.52 42.72
N GLU A 338 15.91 3.65 41.51
CA GLU A 338 15.16 3.74 40.26
C GLU A 338 15.65 2.63 39.32
N VAL A 339 14.73 1.89 38.69
CA VAL A 339 15.07 0.86 37.70
C VAL A 339 14.35 1.15 36.40
N ASN A 340 15.13 1.48 35.37
CA ASN A 340 14.65 1.86 34.04
C ASN A 340 15.07 0.82 32.99
N ILE A 341 14.10 0.18 32.33
CA ILE A 341 14.31 -0.80 31.26
C ILE A 341 13.62 -0.29 30.00
N GLY A 342 14.35 0.44 29.16
CA GLY A 342 13.80 1.18 28.04
C GLY A 342 14.22 0.67 26.66
N ALA A 343 13.55 1.20 25.64
CA ALA A 343 13.93 1.05 24.25
C ALA A 343 14.82 2.22 23.79
N ALA A 344 15.80 1.94 22.92
CA ALA A 344 16.45 2.96 22.09
C ALA A 344 15.59 3.26 20.83
N LEU A 345 16.00 4.22 20.01
CA LEU A 345 15.27 4.59 18.79
C LEU A 345 16.18 4.52 17.56
N ASP A 346 15.89 3.60 16.65
CA ASP A 346 16.49 3.57 15.32
C ASP A 346 15.81 4.60 14.43
N THR A 347 16.59 5.37 13.65
CA THR A 347 16.05 6.43 12.79
C THR A 347 16.51 6.28 11.35
N THR A 348 15.65 6.67 10.42
CA THR A 348 15.95 6.73 8.99
C THR A 348 15.38 8.01 8.40
N GLN A 349 16.19 8.75 7.65
CA GLN A 349 15.77 9.91 6.87
C GLN A 349 16.20 9.67 5.43
N GLU A 350 15.27 9.78 4.49
CA GLU A 350 15.54 9.59 3.06
C GLU A 350 14.90 10.72 2.25
N ARG A 351 15.67 11.27 1.31
CA ARG A 351 15.21 12.26 0.35
C ARG A 351 15.49 11.78 -1.07
N GLU A 352 14.42 11.40 -1.75
CA GLU A 352 14.45 10.92 -3.12
C GLU A 352 14.03 12.05 -4.09
N PHE A 353 14.81 12.28 -5.14
CA PHE A 353 14.51 13.24 -6.19
C PHE A 353 14.57 12.57 -7.57
N HIS A 354 13.50 12.73 -8.34
CA HIS A 354 13.36 12.20 -9.69
C HIS A 354 13.04 13.33 -10.66
N GLU A 355 13.81 13.49 -11.75
CA GLU A 355 13.56 14.50 -12.79
C GLU A 355 13.75 13.93 -14.20
N ILE A 356 12.79 14.20 -15.08
CA ILE A 356 12.87 13.92 -16.52
C ILE A 356 12.74 15.24 -17.29
N LYS A 357 13.67 15.50 -18.21
CA LYS A 357 13.65 16.62 -19.17
C LYS A 357 13.79 16.09 -20.59
N GLN A 358 12.91 16.48 -21.49
CA GLN A 358 12.97 16.09 -22.89
C GLN A 358 12.85 17.31 -23.79
N THR A 359 13.65 17.36 -24.85
CA THR A 359 13.55 18.40 -25.87
C THR A 359 13.94 17.83 -27.22
N GLY A 360 13.08 17.91 -28.23
CA GLY A 360 13.44 17.40 -29.54
C GLY A 360 12.31 17.34 -30.55
N LEU A 361 12.72 16.96 -31.75
CA LEU A 361 11.92 16.70 -32.93
C LEU A 361 11.48 15.24 -32.92
N THR A 362 10.19 14.97 -32.83
CA THR A 362 9.65 13.60 -32.87
C THR A 362 8.95 13.40 -34.20
N LEU A 363 9.39 12.42 -34.99
CA LEU A 363 8.66 11.95 -36.17
C LEU A 363 7.80 10.78 -35.74
N THR A 364 6.52 11.05 -35.47
CA THR A 364 5.61 9.98 -35.08
C THR A 364 4.92 9.48 -36.35
N ALA A 365 5.43 8.38 -36.91
CA ALA A 365 4.74 7.66 -37.99
C ALA A 365 3.68 6.75 -37.32
N SER A 366 2.42 7.16 -37.38
CA SER A 366 1.30 6.32 -36.94
C SER A 366 1.14 5.16 -37.93
N ASN A 367 1.81 4.03 -37.68
CA ASN A 367 1.51 2.79 -38.40
C ASN A 367 0.58 1.94 -37.51
N PRO A 368 -0.66 1.64 -37.93
CA PRO A 368 -1.73 1.11 -37.07
C PRO A 368 -1.55 -0.33 -36.53
N VAL A 369 -0.34 -0.89 -36.47
CA VAL A 369 -0.14 -2.34 -36.17
C VAL A 369 0.68 -2.62 -34.89
N VAL A 370 1.20 -1.63 -34.15
CA VAL A 370 2.08 -1.93 -32.97
C VAL A 370 1.63 -1.30 -31.64
N SER A 371 0.49 -0.61 -31.57
CA SER A 371 0.02 0.04 -30.33
C SER A 371 -1.09 -0.69 -29.56
N SER A 372 -1.69 -1.73 -30.13
CA SER A 372 -2.76 -2.52 -29.48
C SER A 372 -2.25 -3.46 -28.37
N VAL A 373 -0.96 -3.84 -28.39
CA VAL A 373 -0.38 -4.73 -27.37
C VAL A 373 -0.03 -3.98 -26.06
N GLN A 374 0.37 -2.70 -26.12
CA GLN A 374 0.79 -1.96 -24.92
C GLN A 374 -0.38 -1.56 -24.00
N THR A 375 -1.56 -1.25 -24.56
CA THR A 375 -2.78 -0.97 -23.78
C THR A 375 -3.35 -2.25 -23.15
N GLY A 376 -3.31 -3.38 -23.87
CA GLY A 376 -3.72 -4.69 -23.34
C GLY A 376 -2.83 -5.18 -22.19
N VAL A 377 -1.51 -4.95 -22.26
CA VAL A 377 -0.58 -5.31 -21.17
C VAL A 377 -0.75 -4.42 -19.94
N ARG A 378 -0.96 -3.10 -20.12
CA ARG A 378 -1.23 -2.18 -18.98
C ARG A 378 -2.57 -2.43 -18.31
N MET A 379 -3.62 -2.73 -19.09
CA MET A 379 -4.94 -3.09 -18.56
C MET A 379 -4.93 -4.49 -17.91
N ALA A 380 -4.19 -5.46 -18.44
CA ALA A 380 -4.04 -6.77 -17.82
C ALA A 380 -3.27 -6.70 -16.49
N ASP A 381 -2.25 -5.84 -16.40
CA ASP A 381 -1.46 -5.63 -15.17
C ASP A 381 -2.19 -4.75 -14.13
N ALA A 382 -3.13 -3.88 -14.56
CA ALA A 382 -4.05 -3.17 -13.67
C ALA A 382 -5.19 -4.08 -13.18
N ALA A 383 -5.70 -4.97 -14.04
CA ALA A 383 -6.73 -5.94 -13.69
C ALA A 383 -6.23 -7.02 -12.72
N SER A 384 -4.97 -7.44 -12.82
CA SER A 384 -4.35 -8.39 -11.88
C SER A 384 -4.22 -7.83 -10.45
N LYS A 385 -4.28 -6.50 -10.29
CA LYS A 385 -4.19 -5.80 -9.00
C LYS A 385 -5.56 -5.44 -8.41
N SER A 386 -6.67 -5.70 -9.10
CA SER A 386 -8.03 -5.40 -8.63
C SER A 386 -8.77 -6.68 -8.21
N ASP A 387 -9.41 -6.69 -7.04
CA ASP A 387 -10.19 -7.83 -6.52
C ASP A 387 -11.68 -7.80 -6.94
N ASN A 388 -12.09 -6.79 -7.70
CA ASN A 388 -13.49 -6.61 -8.10
C ASN A 388 -13.77 -7.35 -9.42
N ALA A 389 -14.61 -8.39 -9.37
CA ALA A 389 -15.02 -9.18 -10.53
C ALA A 389 -15.64 -8.34 -11.66
N VAL A 390 -16.29 -7.23 -11.32
CA VAL A 390 -16.84 -6.28 -12.31
C VAL A 390 -15.73 -5.49 -13.00
N MET A 391 -14.68 -5.07 -12.28
CA MET A 391 -13.55 -4.35 -12.86
C MET A 391 -12.64 -5.26 -13.70
N GLN A 392 -12.46 -6.50 -13.26
CA GLN A 392 -11.84 -7.55 -14.07
C GLN A 392 -12.67 -7.87 -15.32
N GLY A 393 -14.00 -7.95 -15.16
CA GLY A 393 -14.96 -8.11 -16.26
C GLY A 393 -14.94 -6.92 -17.23
N LEU A 394 -14.85 -5.70 -16.72
CA LEU A 394 -14.79 -4.48 -17.52
C LEU A 394 -13.45 -4.32 -18.23
N ALA A 395 -12.33 -4.73 -17.63
CA ALA A 395 -11.04 -4.90 -18.32
C ALA A 395 -11.13 -5.97 -19.43
N GLY A 396 -11.86 -7.07 -19.18
CA GLY A 396 -12.18 -8.11 -20.18
C GLY A 396 -13.11 -7.64 -21.31
N VAL A 397 -14.07 -6.76 -21.01
CA VAL A 397 -15.02 -6.19 -21.96
C VAL A 397 -14.41 -5.02 -22.73
N THR A 398 -13.56 -4.19 -22.13
CA THR A 398 -12.80 -3.13 -22.82
C THR A 398 -11.73 -3.72 -23.74
N THR A 399 -11.08 -4.82 -23.36
CA THR A 399 -10.25 -5.61 -24.28
C THR A 399 -11.09 -6.27 -25.39
N GLY A 400 -12.33 -6.68 -25.08
CA GLY A 400 -13.32 -7.14 -26.06
C GLY A 400 -13.78 -6.07 -27.06
N LEU A 401 -14.16 -4.86 -26.61
CA LEU A 401 -14.55 -3.71 -27.42
C LEU A 401 -13.37 -3.18 -28.25
N ALA A 402 -12.18 -3.14 -27.66
CA ALA A 402 -10.94 -2.86 -28.39
C ALA A 402 -10.66 -3.92 -29.45
N ALA A 403 -11.04 -5.20 -29.21
CA ALA A 403 -10.95 -6.27 -30.18
C ALA A 403 -12.03 -6.21 -31.28
N VAL A 404 -13.24 -5.71 -30.99
CA VAL A 404 -14.27 -5.49 -32.03
C VAL A 404 -13.90 -4.31 -32.93
N ASN A 405 -13.38 -3.22 -32.36
CA ASN A 405 -12.80 -2.11 -33.14
C ASN A 405 -11.50 -2.52 -33.88
N ALA A 406 -10.78 -3.54 -33.39
CA ALA A 406 -9.62 -4.11 -34.09
C ALA A 406 -10.02 -5.15 -35.16
N TYR A 407 -11.19 -5.79 -35.07
CA TYR A 407 -11.64 -6.80 -36.03
C TYR A 407 -11.96 -6.17 -37.40
N ASP A 408 -12.57 -4.98 -37.41
CA ASP A 408 -12.75 -4.19 -38.64
C ASP A 408 -11.41 -3.68 -39.21
N ALA A 409 -10.46 -3.33 -38.34
CA ALA A 409 -9.09 -2.98 -38.75
C ALA A 409 -8.29 -4.18 -39.29
N VAL A 410 -8.54 -5.40 -38.80
CA VAL A 410 -7.87 -6.64 -39.24
C VAL A 410 -8.44 -7.15 -40.57
N GLN A 411 -9.75 -7.03 -40.84
CA GLN A 411 -10.27 -7.30 -42.19
C GLN A 411 -9.74 -6.29 -43.23
N ALA A 412 -9.59 -5.01 -42.86
CA ALA A 412 -8.91 -4.02 -43.69
C ALA A 412 -7.40 -4.34 -43.89
N SER A 413 -6.76 -5.02 -42.92
CA SER A 413 -5.35 -5.42 -42.98
C SER A 413 -5.05 -6.60 -43.92
N SER A 414 -6.04 -7.47 -44.20
CA SER A 414 -5.86 -8.57 -45.17
C SER A 414 -5.61 -8.06 -46.61
N LYS A 415 -6.23 -6.92 -46.96
CA LYS A 415 -5.95 -6.19 -48.21
C LYS A 415 -4.65 -5.40 -48.18
N ALA A 416 -4.22 -4.92 -47.00
CA ALA A 416 -2.95 -4.21 -46.84
C ALA A 416 -1.73 -5.14 -46.86
N ALA A 417 -1.85 -6.37 -46.34
CA ALA A 417 -0.81 -7.39 -46.44
C ALA A 417 -0.60 -7.86 -47.89
N ALA A 418 -1.68 -7.99 -48.67
CA ALA A 418 -1.59 -8.26 -50.11
C ALA A 418 -0.98 -7.08 -50.92
N ALA A 419 -1.16 -5.85 -50.45
CA ALA A 419 -0.57 -4.65 -51.07
C ALA A 419 0.92 -4.47 -50.74
N ALA A 420 1.36 -4.89 -49.54
CA ALA A 420 2.77 -4.84 -49.14
C ALA A 420 3.64 -5.83 -49.95
N GLU A 421 3.07 -6.96 -50.40
CA GLU A 421 3.75 -7.93 -51.26
C GLU A 421 3.86 -7.46 -52.73
N ALA A 422 3.05 -6.47 -53.14
CA ALA A 422 3.04 -5.91 -54.49
C ALA A 422 4.00 -4.72 -54.71
N ALA A 423 4.58 -4.16 -53.63
CA ALA A 423 5.47 -3.01 -53.69
C ALA A 423 6.94 -3.43 -53.90
N LYS A 424 7.29 -3.89 -55.11
CA LYS A 424 8.70 -3.97 -55.55
C LYS A 424 9.23 -2.57 -55.93
N PRO A 425 10.52 -2.27 -55.68
CA PRO A 425 11.07 -0.94 -55.96
C PRO A 425 11.10 -0.68 -57.47
N GLY A 426 10.39 0.36 -57.95
CA GLY A 426 10.53 0.84 -59.33
C GLY A 426 9.29 1.39 -60.03
N SER A 427 8.09 1.37 -59.45
CA SER A 427 6.90 1.97 -60.08
C SER A 427 6.64 3.40 -59.56
N SER A 428 6.54 4.35 -60.48
CA SER A 428 6.50 5.79 -60.17
C SER A 428 5.08 6.36 -60.00
N ASN A 429 4.09 5.61 -59.51
CA ASN A 429 2.72 6.14 -59.35
C ASN A 429 1.80 5.33 -58.41
N GLU A 430 2.28 4.83 -57.27
CA GLU A 430 1.41 4.17 -56.27
C GLU A 430 1.71 4.59 -54.81
N ILE A 431 1.74 5.90 -54.55
CA ILE A 431 1.65 6.42 -53.17
C ILE A 431 0.21 6.83 -52.81
N ASP A 432 -0.65 7.12 -53.80
CA ASP A 432 -2.04 7.56 -53.56
C ASP A 432 -3.05 6.44 -53.21
N LYS A 433 -2.71 5.16 -53.40
CA LYS A 433 -3.62 4.02 -53.12
C LYS A 433 -3.34 3.29 -51.80
N LEU A 434 -2.27 3.66 -51.10
CA LEU A 434 -1.98 3.20 -49.74
C LEU A 434 -2.47 4.27 -48.77
N GLY A 435 -3.69 4.06 -48.24
CA GLY A 435 -4.44 5.04 -47.46
C GLY A 435 -3.61 5.83 -46.45
N GLY A 436 -3.62 7.15 -46.66
CA GLY A 436 -3.26 8.24 -45.76
C GLY A 436 -2.13 8.01 -44.77
N VAL A 437 -0.94 8.50 -45.09
CA VAL A 437 0.16 8.59 -44.11
C VAL A 437 0.10 9.97 -43.48
N SER A 438 -0.21 10.04 -42.18
CA SER A 438 0.07 11.25 -41.42
C SER A 438 1.54 11.27 -41.01
N ILE A 439 2.21 12.38 -41.28
CA ILE A 439 3.57 12.61 -40.82
C ILE A 439 3.50 13.78 -39.85
N LYS A 440 3.62 13.48 -38.55
CA LYS A 440 3.67 14.52 -37.51
C LYS A 440 5.13 14.79 -37.14
N LEU A 441 5.55 16.03 -37.40
CA LEU A 441 6.85 16.55 -37.02
C LEU A 441 6.68 17.51 -35.83
N SER A 442 6.85 17.03 -34.59
CA SER A 442 6.64 17.86 -33.39
C SER A 442 7.96 18.26 -32.74
N LEU A 443 8.19 19.55 -32.50
CA LEU A 443 9.26 20.06 -31.64
C LEU A 443 8.70 20.38 -30.25
N GLY A 444 9.05 19.58 -29.24
CA GLY A 444 8.54 19.73 -27.87
C GLY A 444 9.63 19.91 -26.84
N SER A 445 9.30 20.57 -25.72
CA SER A 445 10.06 20.61 -24.48
C SER A 445 9.16 20.21 -23.31
N SER A 446 9.59 19.26 -22.49
CA SER A 446 8.86 18.84 -21.29
C SER A 446 9.80 18.65 -20.11
N LYS A 447 9.28 18.93 -18.91
CA LYS A 447 9.95 18.74 -17.63
C LYS A 447 8.97 18.15 -16.62
N SER A 448 9.37 17.08 -15.94
CA SER A 448 8.68 16.52 -14.78
C SER A 448 9.69 16.34 -13.65
N SER A 449 9.31 16.71 -12.42
CA SER A 449 10.14 16.50 -11.22
C SER A 449 9.27 16.07 -10.04
N SER A 450 9.74 15.09 -9.29
CA SER A 450 9.16 14.64 -8.02
C SER A 450 10.21 14.61 -6.92
N THR A 451 9.81 14.93 -5.70
CA THR A 451 10.66 14.87 -4.51
C THR A 451 9.88 14.20 -3.40
N THR A 452 10.44 13.15 -2.81
CA THR A 452 9.84 12.39 -1.72
C THR A 452 10.79 12.43 -0.52
N ASP A 453 10.32 12.99 0.59
CA ASP A 453 10.98 12.96 1.88
C ASP A 453 10.33 11.86 2.74
N ARG A 454 11.11 10.96 3.32
CA ARG A 454 10.67 9.89 4.22
C ARG A 454 11.45 9.96 5.52
N ASN A 455 10.75 9.97 6.64
CA ASN A 455 11.34 9.89 7.98
C ASN A 455 10.73 8.70 8.70
N ALA A 456 11.55 7.89 9.37
CA ALA A 456 11.10 6.78 10.20
C ALA A 456 11.84 6.78 11.54
N SER A 457 11.15 6.39 12.60
CA SER A 457 11.70 6.10 13.91
C SER A 457 11.08 4.82 14.46
N ASN A 458 11.90 3.83 14.81
CA ASN A 458 11.47 2.53 15.32
C ASN A 458 12.10 2.27 16.68
N ALA A 459 11.32 1.76 17.62
CA ALA A 459 11.77 1.38 18.95
C ALA A 459 12.62 0.10 18.90
N PHE A 460 13.78 0.17 19.55
CA PHE A 460 14.73 -0.92 19.75
C PHE A 460 14.75 -1.30 21.23
N GLY A 461 13.85 -2.22 21.61
CA GLY A 461 13.57 -2.60 22.99
C GLY A 461 14.70 -3.36 23.71
N SER A 462 14.71 -3.30 25.04
CA SER A 462 15.56 -4.15 25.88
C SER A 462 14.95 -5.53 26.11
N THR A 463 15.78 -6.52 26.40
CA THR A 463 15.34 -7.87 26.80
C THR A 463 15.97 -8.27 28.13
N VAL A 464 15.14 -8.67 29.09
CA VAL A 464 15.59 -9.32 30.34
C VAL A 464 15.04 -10.75 30.35
N ALA A 465 15.92 -11.75 30.37
CA ALA A 465 15.54 -13.16 30.22
C ALA A 465 16.15 -14.04 31.31
N ALA A 466 15.33 -14.49 32.26
CA ALA A 466 15.73 -15.38 33.35
C ALA A 466 15.20 -16.81 33.12
N GLY A 467 16.07 -17.81 33.23
CA GLY A 467 15.72 -19.21 33.10
C GLY A 467 14.88 -19.72 34.29
N LYS A 468 15.04 -19.09 35.45
CA LYS A 468 14.27 -19.35 36.67
C LYS A 468 13.50 -18.09 37.07
N ASP A 469 13.90 -17.40 38.13
CA ASP A 469 13.17 -16.26 38.69
C ASP A 469 13.77 -14.91 38.27
N LEU A 470 12.91 -13.90 38.13
CA LEU A 470 13.30 -12.50 37.93
C LEU A 470 12.81 -11.69 39.12
N THR A 471 13.71 -10.97 39.77
CA THR A 471 13.39 -10.04 40.87
C THR A 471 13.88 -8.64 40.53
N ILE A 472 12.97 -7.68 40.45
CA ILE A 472 13.28 -6.26 40.27
C ILE A 472 12.83 -5.50 41.51
N VAL A 473 13.74 -4.76 42.14
CA VAL A 473 13.49 -4.02 43.36
C VAL A 473 13.93 -2.57 43.21
N ALA A 474 12.96 -1.65 43.23
CA ALA A 474 13.18 -0.22 43.39
C ALA A 474 12.93 0.16 44.86
N GLN A 475 14.00 0.50 45.60
CA GLN A 475 13.93 0.80 47.03
C GLN A 475 15.00 1.80 47.48
N GLY A 476 14.71 2.52 48.57
CA GLY A 476 15.68 3.41 49.24
C GLY A 476 15.47 4.89 48.99
N ALA A 477 14.53 5.27 48.12
CA ALA A 477 14.04 6.64 47.97
C ALA A 477 12.58 6.82 48.46
N GLY A 478 11.94 5.79 49.01
CA GLY A 478 10.54 5.85 49.43
C GLY A 478 9.61 5.95 48.22
N LYS A 479 8.73 6.94 48.20
CA LYS A 479 7.76 7.10 47.10
C LYS A 479 8.38 7.45 45.73
N ASP A 480 9.65 7.84 45.70
CA ASP A 480 10.38 8.20 44.47
C ASP A 480 11.23 6.99 43.99
N SER A 481 10.93 5.79 44.48
CA SER A 481 11.60 4.55 44.10
C SER A 481 10.77 3.75 43.11
N ASP A 482 11.00 4.01 41.83
CA ASP A 482 10.13 3.58 40.74
C ASP A 482 10.76 2.48 39.85
N ILE A 483 9.90 1.67 39.24
CA ILE A 483 10.27 0.75 38.15
C ILE A 483 9.58 1.23 36.86
N THR A 484 10.36 1.53 35.83
CA THR A 484 9.84 1.91 34.50
C THR A 484 10.33 0.92 33.45
N VAL A 485 9.41 0.37 32.65
CA VAL A 485 9.71 -0.52 31.52
C VAL A 485 9.03 0.00 30.26
N THR A 486 9.81 0.38 29.25
CA THR A 486 9.31 1.02 28.02
C THR A 486 9.70 0.20 26.79
N GLY A 487 8.70 -0.25 26.02
CA GLY A 487 8.83 -1.05 24.80
C GLY A 487 9.78 -2.24 24.89
N SER A 488 9.83 -2.90 26.05
CA SER A 488 10.83 -3.92 26.38
C SER A 488 10.20 -5.25 26.79
N THR A 489 10.97 -6.33 26.73
CA THR A 489 10.50 -7.69 27.03
C THR A 489 11.18 -8.27 28.26
N LEU A 490 10.39 -8.72 29.23
CA LEU A 490 10.83 -9.49 30.39
C LEU A 490 10.28 -10.92 30.26
N SER A 491 11.16 -11.92 30.13
CA SER A 491 10.80 -13.33 29.95
C SER A 491 11.41 -14.19 31.05
N VAL A 492 10.56 -14.94 31.75
CA VAL A 492 10.92 -15.57 33.02
C VAL A 492 10.38 -16.99 33.07
N GLY A 493 11.25 -17.97 33.33
CA GLY A 493 10.88 -19.38 33.36
C GLY A 493 9.94 -19.75 34.50
N ASN A 494 10.13 -19.15 35.68
CA ASN A 494 9.35 -19.41 36.89
C ASN A 494 8.61 -18.15 37.34
N ASN A 495 9.11 -17.42 38.33
CA ASN A 495 8.40 -16.31 38.97
C ASN A 495 9.04 -14.96 38.62
N ALA A 496 8.22 -13.97 38.28
CA ALA A 496 8.63 -12.58 38.12
C ALA A 496 8.09 -11.74 39.29
N VAL A 497 8.98 -11.04 39.99
CA VAL A 497 8.65 -10.13 41.08
C VAL A 497 9.06 -8.71 40.71
N LEU A 498 8.10 -7.81 40.63
CA LEU A 498 8.31 -6.37 40.46
C LEU A 498 7.92 -5.67 41.75
N LYS A 499 8.88 -5.08 42.45
CA LYS A 499 8.67 -4.42 43.74
C LYS A 499 9.20 -3.00 43.74
N ALA A 500 8.32 -2.02 43.91
CA ALA A 500 8.66 -0.61 44.01
C ALA A 500 8.09 0.00 45.31
N GLU A 501 8.87 0.81 46.02
CA GLU A 501 8.36 1.65 47.10
C GLU A 501 7.50 2.82 46.54
N GLY A 502 7.74 3.22 45.29
CA GLY A 502 6.95 4.17 44.51
C GLY A 502 6.12 3.47 43.43
N ASP A 503 6.18 4.00 42.21
CA ASP A 503 5.34 3.62 41.08
C ASP A 503 5.95 2.47 40.26
N ILE A 504 5.08 1.71 39.58
CA ILE A 504 5.46 0.73 38.55
C ILE A 504 4.81 1.12 37.23
N VAL A 505 5.61 1.46 36.22
CA VAL A 505 5.14 1.91 34.90
C VAL A 505 5.65 0.94 33.83
N LEU A 506 4.72 0.27 33.15
CA LEU A 506 4.98 -0.57 31.98
C LEU A 506 4.30 0.08 30.77
N GLU A 507 5.06 0.60 29.82
CA GLU A 507 4.51 1.36 28.69
C GLU A 507 5.10 0.93 27.34
N ALA A 508 4.35 1.13 26.26
CA ALA A 508 4.85 0.88 24.91
C ALA A 508 5.81 1.97 24.44
N ALA A 509 6.75 1.61 23.59
CA ALA A 509 7.56 2.57 22.85
C ALA A 509 6.90 2.93 21.51
N ARG A 510 6.98 4.20 21.11
CA ARG A 510 6.36 4.72 19.88
C ARG A 510 7.22 4.47 18.66
N ASN A 511 6.60 3.99 17.59
CA ASN A 511 7.15 3.94 16.23
C ASN A 511 6.42 4.98 15.37
N ALA A 512 7.14 5.62 14.45
CA ALA A 512 6.56 6.65 13.58
C ALA A 512 7.19 6.59 12.18
N PHE A 513 6.36 6.79 11.16
CA PHE A 513 6.76 6.94 9.77
C PHE A 513 6.03 8.14 9.16
N GLU A 514 6.77 9.02 8.48
CA GLU A 514 6.21 10.17 7.77
C GLU A 514 6.76 10.20 6.34
N GLN A 515 5.89 10.38 5.36
CA GLN A 515 6.24 10.54 3.96
C GLN A 515 5.63 11.83 3.41
N LYS A 516 6.41 12.61 2.67
CA LYS A 516 5.95 13.80 1.96
C LYS A 516 6.49 13.83 0.54
N THR A 517 5.58 13.74 -0.42
CA THR A 517 5.89 13.79 -1.85
C THR A 517 5.38 15.09 -2.46
N THR A 518 6.22 15.76 -3.24
CA THR A 518 5.83 16.93 -4.06
C THR A 518 6.20 16.69 -5.51
N SER A 519 5.24 16.91 -6.41
CA SER A 519 5.39 16.64 -7.85
C SER A 519 5.06 17.89 -8.66
N LYS A 520 5.83 18.15 -9.72
CA LYS A 520 5.66 19.29 -10.64
C LYS A 520 5.94 18.84 -12.06
N SER A 521 5.08 19.20 -13.00
CA SER A 521 5.29 18.96 -14.44
C SER A 521 4.97 20.20 -15.26
N SER A 522 5.66 20.34 -16.39
CA SER A 522 5.42 21.40 -17.38
C SER A 522 5.84 20.93 -18.77
N SER A 523 5.05 21.23 -19.80
CA SER A 523 5.46 20.98 -21.19
C SER A 523 5.03 22.12 -22.11
N ALA A 524 5.75 22.30 -23.22
CA ALA A 524 5.39 23.17 -24.32
C ALA A 524 5.82 22.51 -25.64
N SER A 525 5.03 22.56 -26.69
CA SER A 525 5.35 21.96 -27.98
C SER A 525 4.84 22.79 -29.15
N ILE A 526 5.57 22.76 -30.25
CA ILE A 526 5.22 23.34 -31.55
C ILE A 526 5.48 22.25 -32.60
N GLY A 527 4.47 21.79 -33.29
CA GLY A 527 4.58 20.77 -34.33
C GLY A 527 4.02 21.23 -35.66
N ILE A 528 4.47 20.57 -36.72
CA ILE A 528 3.92 20.70 -38.06
C ILE A 528 3.47 19.30 -38.49
N GLY A 529 2.17 19.14 -38.76
CA GLY A 529 1.59 17.88 -39.24
C GLY A 529 1.25 17.96 -40.71
N TYR A 530 1.50 16.89 -41.46
CA TYR A 530 1.00 16.72 -42.83
C TYR A 530 0.13 15.46 -42.89
N SER A 531 -1.12 15.60 -43.32
CA SER A 531 -2.06 14.48 -43.50
C SER A 531 -2.54 14.40 -44.95
N THR A 532 -2.64 13.17 -45.47
CA THR A 532 -3.23 12.87 -46.78
C THR A 532 -4.37 11.88 -46.60
N GLY A 533 -5.45 12.01 -47.38
CA GLY A 533 -6.50 10.97 -47.47
C GLY A 533 -7.72 11.14 -46.55
N GLY A 534 -8.05 12.36 -46.10
CA GLY A 534 -9.26 12.66 -45.31
C GLY A 534 -9.83 14.07 -45.56
N GLN A 535 -10.77 14.52 -44.72
CA GLN A 535 -11.37 15.88 -44.77
C GLN A 535 -10.37 17.01 -44.45
N GLN A 536 -9.18 16.69 -43.93
CA GLN A 536 -8.06 17.62 -43.72
C GLN A 536 -6.86 17.21 -44.58
N ASN A 537 -6.63 17.92 -45.68
CA ASN A 537 -5.49 17.72 -46.57
C ASN A 537 -4.54 18.92 -46.46
N GLY A 538 -3.28 18.69 -46.05
CA GLY A 538 -2.22 19.70 -46.06
C GLY A 538 -1.49 19.88 -44.73
N TRP A 539 -0.77 20.99 -44.60
CA TRP A 539 0.11 21.32 -43.48
C TRP A 539 -0.64 21.99 -42.32
N THR A 540 -0.48 21.49 -41.09
CA THR A 540 -1.09 22.02 -39.86
C THR A 540 -0.01 22.47 -38.87
N LEU A 541 -0.26 23.53 -38.09
CA LEU A 541 0.63 24.03 -37.03
C LEU A 541 0.04 23.71 -35.65
N GLU A 542 0.67 22.82 -34.90
CA GLU A 542 0.25 22.33 -33.58
C GLU A 542 1.00 23.10 -32.49
N LEU A 543 0.33 23.79 -31.57
CA LEU A 543 0.91 24.38 -30.36
C LEU A 543 0.37 23.63 -29.14
N GLY A 544 1.16 23.42 -28.11
CA GLY A 544 0.72 22.77 -26.86
C GLY A 544 1.46 23.33 -25.66
N ALA A 545 0.78 23.45 -24.52
CA ALA A 545 1.35 23.83 -23.23
C ALA A 545 0.63 23.09 -22.10
N SER A 546 1.33 22.59 -21.09
CA SER A 546 0.71 21.98 -19.90
C SER A 546 1.50 22.26 -18.63
N VAL A 547 0.81 22.28 -17.48
CA VAL A 547 1.36 22.45 -16.15
C VAL A 547 0.65 21.52 -15.17
N GLY A 548 1.39 20.82 -14.33
CA GLY A 548 0.85 19.95 -13.27
C GLY A 548 1.56 20.17 -11.94
N ARG A 549 0.81 20.00 -10.84
CA ARG A 549 1.30 20.02 -9.45
C ARG A 549 0.62 18.92 -8.65
N GLY A 550 1.37 18.24 -7.80
CA GLY A 550 0.87 17.20 -6.91
C GLY A 550 1.53 17.26 -5.53
N ASN A 551 0.80 16.85 -4.51
CA ASN A 551 1.30 16.65 -3.15
C ASN A 551 0.67 15.37 -2.58
N ALA A 552 1.46 14.54 -1.89
CA ALA A 552 0.95 13.42 -1.11
C ALA A 552 1.71 13.36 0.22
N ASN A 553 0.97 13.29 1.33
CA ASN A 553 1.52 13.16 2.68
C ASN A 553 0.96 11.87 3.30
N GLY A 554 1.82 11.09 3.94
CA GLY A 554 1.46 9.90 4.71
C GLY A 554 2.08 9.98 6.11
N LYS A 555 1.35 9.55 7.13
CA LYS A 555 1.80 9.47 8.51
C LYS A 555 1.30 8.20 9.14
N ASP A 556 2.19 7.36 9.60
CA ASP A 556 1.87 6.13 10.32
C ASP A 556 2.50 6.19 11.71
N GLU A 557 1.74 5.77 12.72
CA GLU A 557 2.20 5.62 14.09
C GLU A 557 1.80 4.25 14.58
N SER A 558 2.74 3.52 15.17
CA SER A 558 2.47 2.23 15.80
C SER A 558 3.21 2.10 17.12
N TRP A 559 2.89 1.09 17.91
CA TRP A 559 3.44 0.93 19.25
C TRP A 559 4.14 -0.43 19.43
N THR A 560 5.32 -0.41 20.03
CA THR A 560 6.04 -1.61 20.48
C THR A 560 5.68 -1.83 21.95
N ASN A 561 4.81 -2.78 22.24
CA ASN A 561 4.32 -3.02 23.59
C ASN A 561 5.40 -3.56 24.54
N THR A 562 5.28 -3.21 25.82
CA THR A 562 6.05 -3.85 26.88
C THR A 562 5.44 -5.19 27.24
N ASN A 563 6.25 -6.24 27.36
CA ASN A 563 5.78 -7.59 27.62
C ASN A 563 6.47 -8.19 28.84
N VAL A 564 5.71 -8.64 29.83
CA VAL A 564 6.19 -9.35 31.02
C VAL A 564 5.56 -10.73 31.05
N THR A 565 6.36 -11.78 30.87
CA THR A 565 5.88 -13.17 30.86
C THR A 565 6.63 -13.98 31.90
N ALA A 566 5.90 -14.56 32.84
CA ALA A 566 6.38 -15.50 33.84
C ALA A 566 5.74 -16.88 33.65
N GLY A 567 6.45 -17.96 33.92
CA GLY A 567 5.89 -19.31 33.80
C GLY A 567 4.87 -19.63 34.89
N ASN A 568 5.13 -19.19 36.13
CA ASN A 568 4.33 -19.52 37.32
C ASN A 568 3.63 -18.28 37.88
N VAL A 569 4.36 -17.42 38.58
CA VAL A 569 3.77 -16.27 39.28
C VAL A 569 4.32 -14.95 38.74
N LEU A 570 3.43 -14.01 38.41
CA LEU A 570 3.78 -12.59 38.29
C LEU A 570 3.29 -11.86 39.54
N ALA A 571 4.24 -11.44 40.39
CA ALA A 571 3.99 -10.66 41.59
C ALA A 571 4.34 -9.18 41.36
N ILE A 572 3.37 -8.30 41.53
CA ILE A 572 3.52 -6.85 41.39
C ILE A 572 3.23 -6.21 42.74
N GLN A 573 4.18 -5.47 43.29
CA GLN A 573 4.03 -4.73 44.54
C GLN A 573 4.50 -3.30 44.36
N SER A 574 3.57 -2.34 44.36
CA SER A 574 3.86 -0.91 44.25
C SER A 574 3.37 -0.18 45.51
N GLY A 575 4.19 0.72 46.05
CA GLY A 575 3.77 1.63 47.11
C GLY A 575 2.94 2.82 46.59
N GLY A 576 3.06 3.14 45.31
CA GLY A 576 2.29 4.14 44.58
C GLY A 576 1.36 3.54 43.51
N ASP A 577 1.34 4.14 42.33
CA ASP A 577 0.50 3.76 41.21
C ASP A 577 1.16 2.66 40.35
N THR A 578 0.33 1.81 39.74
CA THR A 578 0.76 0.82 38.74
C THR A 578 0.06 1.12 37.41
N THR A 579 0.84 1.37 36.36
CA THR A 579 0.34 1.69 35.03
C THR A 579 0.85 0.68 34.00
N LEU A 580 -0.06 0.09 33.24
CA LEU A 580 0.23 -0.64 32.01
C LEU A 580 -0.40 0.13 30.85
N LYS A 581 0.40 0.69 29.96
CA LYS A 581 -0.06 1.49 28.81
C LYS A 581 0.55 0.98 27.51
N GLY A 582 -0.16 0.15 26.76
CA GLY A 582 0.45 -0.66 25.71
C GLY A 582 1.41 -1.70 26.30
N ALA A 583 0.95 -2.40 27.34
CA ALA A 583 1.77 -3.41 28.02
C ALA A 583 0.97 -4.66 28.40
N SER A 584 1.68 -5.78 28.46
CA SER A 584 1.09 -7.10 28.65
C SER A 584 1.79 -7.84 29.79
N GLY A 585 1.02 -8.34 30.76
CA GLY A 585 1.52 -9.15 31.88
C GLY A 585 0.90 -10.54 31.88
N LYS A 586 1.70 -11.60 31.78
CA LYS A 586 1.23 -12.98 31.60
C LYS A 586 1.91 -13.92 32.60
N ALA A 587 1.13 -14.74 33.29
CA ALA A 587 1.62 -15.79 34.19
C ALA A 587 0.55 -16.86 34.45
N ASP A 588 0.89 -18.00 35.05
CA ASP A 588 -0.14 -18.94 35.54
C ASP A 588 -0.97 -18.32 36.67
N GLN A 589 -0.33 -17.59 37.58
CA GLN A 589 -0.98 -16.81 38.63
C GLN A 589 -0.47 -15.37 38.64
N ILE A 590 -1.38 -14.41 38.83
CA ILE A 590 -1.02 -12.99 38.99
C ILE A 590 -1.39 -12.54 40.40
N ILE A 591 -0.43 -11.97 41.11
CA ILE A 591 -0.62 -11.38 42.43
C ILE A 591 -0.21 -9.91 42.36
N ALA A 592 -1.12 -8.99 42.64
CA ALA A 592 -0.82 -7.57 42.61
C ALA A 592 -1.29 -6.86 43.88
N SER A 593 -0.41 -6.06 44.48
CA SER A 593 -0.71 -5.15 45.59
C SER A 593 -0.28 -3.75 45.19
N VAL A 594 -1.26 -2.88 44.96
CA VAL A 594 -1.06 -1.52 44.43
C VAL A 594 -1.46 -0.50 45.49
N GLY A 595 -0.48 0.26 45.98
CA GLY A 595 -0.65 1.27 47.02
C GLY A 595 -1.46 2.49 46.59
N GLY A 596 -1.64 2.70 45.29
CA GLY A 596 -2.40 3.79 44.67
C GLY A 596 -3.42 3.28 43.65
N ASN A 597 -3.32 3.74 42.41
CA ASN A 597 -4.21 3.41 41.29
C ASN A 597 -3.62 2.32 40.38
N LEU A 598 -4.48 1.51 39.78
CA LEU A 598 -4.13 0.59 38.70
C LEU A 598 -4.73 1.09 37.39
N LEU A 599 -3.91 1.46 36.41
CA LEU A 599 -4.34 1.86 35.06
C LEU A 599 -3.91 0.80 34.03
N LEU A 600 -4.85 0.29 33.25
CA LEU A 600 -4.61 -0.56 32.08
C LEU A 600 -5.18 0.14 30.84
N GLU A 601 -4.35 0.62 29.91
CA GLU A 601 -4.77 1.34 28.71
C GLU A 601 -4.13 0.75 27.44
N SER A 602 -4.96 0.26 26.52
CA SER A 602 -4.48 -0.16 25.20
C SER A 602 -4.20 1.05 24.29
N LEU A 603 -3.17 0.95 23.46
CA LEU A 603 -2.81 2.00 22.51
C LEU A 603 -3.28 1.65 21.10
N GLN A 604 -3.66 2.67 20.34
CA GLN A 604 -4.08 2.52 18.95
C GLN A 604 -2.95 2.87 18.00
N ASP A 605 -2.66 1.97 17.07
CA ASP A 605 -1.90 2.27 15.86
C ASP A 605 -2.75 3.17 14.97
N SER A 606 -2.11 4.09 14.25
CA SER A 606 -2.79 5.01 13.35
C SER A 606 -2.07 5.16 12.00
N SER A 607 -2.84 5.42 10.95
CA SER A 607 -2.34 5.71 9.61
C SER A 607 -3.21 6.79 8.97
N GLU A 608 -2.57 7.85 8.46
CA GLU A 608 -3.20 8.97 7.79
C GLU A 608 -2.56 9.20 6.43
N TYR A 609 -3.36 9.43 5.39
CA TYR A 609 -2.89 9.74 4.06
C TYR A 609 -3.73 10.87 3.45
N ASP A 610 -3.09 11.91 2.90
CA ASP A 610 -3.73 13.00 2.15
C ASP A 610 -2.95 13.23 0.85
N SER A 611 -3.63 13.18 -0.29
CA SER A 611 -3.03 13.49 -1.58
C SER A 611 -3.92 14.40 -2.41
N LYS A 612 -3.29 15.31 -3.16
CA LYS A 612 -3.92 16.30 -4.02
C LYS A 612 -3.11 16.48 -5.29
N ASN A 613 -3.68 16.15 -6.44
CA ASN A 613 -3.08 16.32 -7.76
C ASN A 613 -3.92 17.27 -8.61
N LYS A 614 -3.28 18.21 -9.30
CA LYS A 614 -3.91 19.17 -10.22
C LYS A 614 -3.07 19.29 -11.48
N SER A 615 -3.69 19.17 -12.66
CA SER A 615 -3.02 19.50 -13.92
C SER A 615 -3.95 20.24 -14.86
N ALA A 616 -3.36 21.11 -15.69
CA ALA A 616 -4.04 21.88 -16.70
C ALA A 616 -3.15 21.97 -17.95
N GLY A 617 -3.75 21.90 -19.13
CA GLY A 617 -3.05 22.10 -20.39
C GLY A 617 -3.96 22.64 -21.49
N PHE A 618 -3.30 23.11 -22.54
CA PHE A 618 -3.87 23.83 -23.66
C PHE A 618 -3.15 23.41 -24.93
N GLY A 619 -3.87 23.05 -25.99
CA GLY A 619 -3.34 22.80 -27.32
C GLY A 619 -4.06 23.65 -28.37
N LEU A 620 -3.38 24.12 -29.40
CA LEU A 620 -3.93 24.90 -30.50
C LEU A 620 -3.40 24.34 -31.82
N THR A 621 -4.26 23.80 -32.67
CA THR A 621 -3.89 23.35 -34.02
C THR A 621 -4.39 24.37 -35.03
N LEU A 622 -3.50 25.04 -35.76
CA LEU A 622 -3.82 26.06 -36.75
C LEU A 622 -3.67 25.50 -38.17
N CYS A 623 -4.72 25.54 -38.97
CA CYS A 623 -4.63 25.35 -40.42
C CYS A 623 -4.34 26.71 -41.07
N ILE A 624 -3.28 26.82 -41.88
CA ILE A 624 -2.86 28.02 -42.61
C ILE A 624 -3.18 27.87 -44.13
N PRO A 625 -4.31 28.40 -44.65
CA PRO A 625 -4.58 28.43 -46.08
C PRO A 625 -3.55 29.28 -46.84
N PRO A 626 -3.18 28.95 -48.10
CA PRO A 626 -3.70 27.86 -48.95
C PRO A 626 -3.03 26.50 -48.73
N TYR A 627 -2.14 26.36 -47.73
CA TYR A 627 -1.28 25.18 -47.54
C TYR A 627 -1.96 24.01 -46.80
N CYS A 628 -3.19 24.20 -46.33
CA CYS A 628 -4.10 23.15 -45.88
C CYS A 628 -5.56 23.51 -46.17
N ALA A 629 -6.40 22.50 -46.35
CA ALA A 629 -7.84 22.59 -46.41
C ALA A 629 -8.44 21.97 -45.15
N GLY A 630 -9.01 22.79 -44.26
CA GLY A 630 -9.55 22.38 -42.94
C GLY A 630 -9.67 23.56 -41.96
N SER A 631 -10.10 23.29 -40.73
CA SER A 631 -10.24 24.28 -39.64
C SER A 631 -9.14 24.16 -38.59
N SER A 632 -8.97 25.26 -37.84
CA SER A 632 -8.14 25.31 -36.65
C SER A 632 -8.92 24.85 -35.42
N SER A 633 -8.29 24.12 -34.50
CA SER A 633 -8.87 23.66 -33.24
C SER A 633 -8.10 24.19 -32.03
N VAL A 634 -8.79 24.26 -30.90
CA VAL A 634 -8.18 24.45 -29.59
C VAL A 634 -8.60 23.26 -28.73
N SER A 635 -7.66 22.64 -28.01
CA SER A 635 -7.92 21.65 -26.97
C SER A 635 -7.59 22.23 -25.60
N ALA A 636 -8.43 21.98 -24.60
CA ALA A 636 -8.11 22.26 -23.21
C ALA A 636 -8.27 20.96 -22.41
N ASN A 637 -7.33 20.68 -21.51
CA ASN A 637 -7.45 19.57 -20.58
C ASN A 637 -7.21 20.04 -19.15
N ALA A 638 -8.05 19.58 -18.22
CA ALA A 638 -7.91 19.85 -16.79
C ALA A 638 -8.17 18.57 -16.03
N SER A 639 -7.35 18.25 -15.03
CA SER A 639 -7.61 17.13 -14.13
C SER A 639 -7.30 17.49 -12.69
N THR A 640 -8.12 16.99 -11.76
CA THR A 640 -7.97 17.16 -10.31
C THR A 640 -8.21 15.81 -9.65
N GLY A 641 -7.39 15.46 -8.68
CA GLY A 641 -7.49 14.21 -7.92
C GLY A 641 -7.24 14.49 -6.45
N LYS A 642 -8.04 13.89 -5.58
CA LYS A 642 -7.87 13.97 -4.12
C LYS A 642 -8.08 12.59 -3.52
N MET A 643 -7.26 12.22 -2.55
CA MET A 643 -7.47 11.00 -1.76
C MET A 643 -7.10 11.26 -0.30
N ASN A 644 -7.98 10.84 0.61
CA ASN A 644 -7.79 10.94 2.05
C ASN A 644 -8.04 9.57 2.69
N SER A 645 -7.24 9.18 3.67
CA SER A 645 -7.45 8.00 4.50
C SER A 645 -7.10 8.28 5.95
N ASN A 646 -7.87 7.72 6.88
CA ASN A 646 -7.63 7.77 8.32
C ASN A 646 -7.99 6.42 8.93
N PHE A 647 -7.02 5.81 9.59
CA PHE A 647 -7.11 4.50 10.21
C PHE A 647 -6.61 4.59 11.65
N LYS A 648 -7.35 3.98 12.58
CA LYS A 648 -7.00 3.82 13.99
C LYS A 648 -7.48 2.46 14.50
N THR A 649 -6.58 1.64 15.03
CA THR A 649 -6.96 0.36 15.66
C THR A 649 -6.02 -0.01 16.79
N VAL A 650 -6.52 -0.67 17.83
CA VAL A 650 -5.66 -1.44 18.72
C VAL A 650 -5.19 -2.69 17.97
N THR A 651 -3.89 -2.92 17.89
CA THR A 651 -3.28 -4.12 17.29
C THR A 651 -2.86 -5.14 18.34
N GLU A 652 -2.42 -4.66 19.51
CA GLU A 652 -2.09 -5.47 20.67
C GLU A 652 -2.77 -4.91 21.93
N GLN A 653 -3.58 -5.73 22.59
CA GLN A 653 -4.35 -5.33 23.76
C GLN A 653 -3.43 -5.25 24.99
N THR A 654 -3.67 -4.26 25.85
CA THR A 654 -3.08 -4.17 27.19
C THR A 654 -3.86 -5.03 28.17
N GLY A 655 -3.16 -5.69 29.09
CA GLY A 655 -3.85 -6.49 30.09
C GLY A 655 -2.96 -7.33 30.99
N LEU A 656 -3.64 -8.02 31.90
CA LEU A 656 -3.10 -9.03 32.80
C LEU A 656 -3.79 -10.37 32.48
N TRP A 657 -3.04 -11.37 32.04
CA TRP A 657 -3.56 -12.72 31.73
C TRP A 657 -2.97 -13.74 32.69
N ALA A 658 -3.79 -14.20 33.62
CA ALA A 658 -3.51 -15.36 34.45
C ALA A 658 -3.86 -16.67 33.71
N GLY A 659 -3.25 -17.77 34.12
CA GLY A 659 -3.59 -19.12 33.71
C GLY A 659 -4.59 -19.77 34.67
N ASP A 660 -4.29 -20.99 35.07
CA ASP A 660 -5.12 -21.80 35.97
C ASP A 660 -4.98 -21.38 37.44
N GLY A 661 -3.88 -20.71 37.80
CA GLY A 661 -3.67 -20.14 39.13
C GLY A 661 -4.50 -18.91 39.45
N GLY A 662 -5.17 -18.30 38.46
CA GLY A 662 -6.06 -17.15 38.61
C GLY A 662 -5.34 -15.84 39.00
N PHE A 663 -6.11 -14.81 39.33
CA PHE A 663 -5.55 -13.51 39.76
C PHE A 663 -6.02 -13.09 41.15
N LEU A 664 -5.11 -12.52 41.94
CA LEU A 664 -5.35 -11.89 43.24
C LEU A 664 -4.83 -10.45 43.19
N ILE A 665 -5.72 -9.50 42.96
CA ILE A 665 -5.37 -8.09 42.75
C ILE A 665 -6.02 -7.25 43.87
N ASP A 666 -5.21 -6.49 44.59
CA ASP A 666 -5.65 -5.53 45.61
C ASP A 666 -5.13 -4.12 45.28
N VAL A 667 -6.04 -3.19 45.03
CA VAL A 667 -5.75 -1.81 44.60
C VAL A 667 -6.34 -0.83 45.61
N LYS A 668 -5.52 -0.02 46.26
CA LYS A 668 -5.98 0.87 47.34
C LYS A 668 -7.05 1.86 46.87
N ASN A 669 -6.82 2.53 45.74
CA ASN A 669 -7.64 3.63 45.26
C ASN A 669 -8.54 3.21 44.09
N ASN A 670 -8.12 3.39 42.84
CA ASN A 670 -8.98 3.16 41.67
C ASN A 670 -8.34 2.19 40.68
N THR A 671 -9.17 1.34 40.06
CA THR A 671 -8.79 0.50 38.91
C THR A 671 -9.47 1.02 37.65
N THR A 672 -8.70 1.37 36.62
CA THR A 672 -9.19 1.84 35.33
C THR A 672 -8.78 0.89 34.20
N LEU A 673 -9.75 0.47 33.39
CA LEU A 673 -9.53 -0.33 32.18
C LEU A 673 -10.01 0.47 30.95
N ILE A 674 -9.13 0.70 29.97
CA ILE A 674 -9.42 1.39 28.71
C ILE A 674 -9.03 0.47 27.54
N GLY A 675 -10.03 -0.12 26.89
CA GLY A 675 -9.90 -1.22 25.93
C GLY A 675 -8.95 -2.33 26.40
N SER A 676 -8.93 -2.68 27.68
CA SER A 676 -7.93 -3.56 28.31
C SER A 676 -8.57 -4.67 29.16
N VAL A 677 -7.79 -5.72 29.47
CA VAL A 677 -8.35 -6.92 30.14
C VAL A 677 -7.60 -7.37 31.39
N ILE A 678 -8.35 -7.91 32.35
CA ILE A 678 -7.84 -8.77 33.43
C ILE A 678 -8.48 -10.15 33.26
N ALA A 679 -7.75 -11.09 32.69
CA ALA A 679 -8.25 -12.40 32.27
C ALA A 679 -7.58 -13.54 33.06
N SER A 680 -8.27 -14.67 33.14
CA SER A 680 -7.72 -15.96 33.60
C SER A 680 -8.20 -17.08 32.68
N SER A 681 -7.77 -18.32 32.94
CA SER A 681 -8.42 -19.49 32.31
C SER A 681 -9.83 -19.73 32.86
N ASP A 682 -10.66 -20.44 32.09
CA ASP A 682 -12.00 -20.89 32.52
C ASP A 682 -11.95 -21.78 33.77
N LYS A 683 -10.85 -22.53 33.93
CA LYS A 683 -10.62 -23.37 35.11
C LYS A 683 -10.47 -22.51 36.37
N ALA A 684 -9.68 -21.43 36.32
CA ALA A 684 -9.53 -20.52 37.45
C ALA A 684 -10.86 -19.84 37.83
N VAL A 685 -11.70 -19.52 36.84
CA VAL A 685 -13.06 -19.00 37.06
C VAL A 685 -13.92 -20.04 37.78
N ALA A 686 -13.94 -21.28 37.30
CA ALA A 686 -14.73 -22.38 37.87
C ALA A 686 -14.28 -22.74 39.29
N ASP A 687 -12.97 -22.72 39.54
CA ASP A 687 -12.35 -23.02 40.84
C ASP A 687 -12.42 -21.82 41.82
N GLY A 688 -12.91 -20.66 41.38
CA GLY A 688 -13.11 -19.48 42.23
C GLY A 688 -11.81 -18.79 42.66
N LEU A 689 -10.74 -18.91 41.88
CA LEU A 689 -9.39 -18.41 42.21
C LEU A 689 -9.18 -16.93 41.90
N ASN A 690 -10.13 -16.32 41.21
CA ASN A 690 -10.06 -14.91 40.80
C ASN A 690 -10.67 -13.97 41.83
N LYS A 691 -9.87 -12.99 42.27
CA LYS A 691 -10.29 -11.92 43.18
C LYS A 691 -9.66 -10.57 42.81
N LEU A 692 -10.52 -9.57 42.61
CA LEU A 692 -10.13 -8.16 42.52
C LEU A 692 -10.76 -7.39 43.69
N THR A 693 -9.93 -6.69 44.46
CA THR A 693 -10.38 -5.75 45.49
C THR A 693 -9.86 -4.36 45.11
N THR A 694 -10.76 -3.38 45.00
CA THR A 694 -10.39 -2.01 44.61
C THR A 694 -11.20 -0.99 45.40
N GLY A 695 -10.75 0.27 45.49
CA GLY A 695 -11.57 1.35 46.04
C GLY A 695 -12.72 1.70 45.09
N THR A 696 -12.41 2.05 43.85
CA THR A 696 -13.36 2.30 42.75
C THR A 696 -12.92 1.60 41.45
N LEU A 697 -13.85 1.38 40.53
CA LEU A 697 -13.65 0.69 39.25
C LEU A 697 -14.23 1.51 38.08
N VAL A 698 -13.39 1.77 37.08
CA VAL A 698 -13.75 2.45 35.83
C VAL A 698 -13.41 1.55 34.64
N THR A 699 -14.35 1.41 33.71
CA THR A 699 -14.15 0.64 32.48
C THR A 699 -14.64 1.44 31.28
N GLU A 700 -13.81 1.56 30.25
CA GLU A 700 -14.08 2.24 29.00
C GLU A 700 -13.62 1.38 27.82
N ASP A 701 -14.41 1.32 26.75
CA ASP A 701 -14.04 0.61 25.52
C ASP A 701 -13.37 1.55 24.51
N LEU A 702 -12.44 1.04 23.71
CA LEU A 702 -11.75 1.80 22.66
C LEU A 702 -12.39 1.58 21.30
N LYS A 703 -12.80 2.65 20.62
CA LYS A 703 -13.39 2.60 19.28
C LYS A 703 -12.30 2.61 18.20
N ASN A 704 -12.27 1.58 17.37
CA ASN A 704 -11.40 1.49 16.20
C ASN A 704 -12.14 1.99 14.96
N THR A 705 -11.45 2.70 14.08
CA THR A 705 -12.05 3.33 12.89
C THR A 705 -11.16 3.21 11.67
N ALA A 706 -11.73 2.91 10.52
CA ALA A 706 -11.05 2.97 9.24
C ALA A 706 -11.95 3.72 8.25
N ARG A 707 -11.45 4.81 7.66
CA ARG A 707 -12.20 5.64 6.71
C ARG A 707 -11.30 6.07 5.56
N TYR A 708 -11.79 5.99 4.34
CA TYR A 708 -11.14 6.63 3.20
C TYR A 708 -12.15 7.22 2.21
N SER A 709 -11.67 8.20 1.45
CA SER A 709 -12.38 8.82 0.34
C SER A 709 -11.38 9.21 -0.74
N GLY A 710 -11.64 8.84 -1.99
CA GLY A 710 -10.87 9.24 -3.15
C GLY A 710 -11.80 9.74 -4.25
N SER A 711 -11.37 10.74 -4.99
CA SER A 711 -12.08 11.26 -6.16
C SER A 711 -11.09 11.72 -7.21
N GLN A 712 -11.33 11.38 -8.47
CA GLN A 712 -10.58 11.89 -9.60
C GLN A 712 -11.54 12.42 -10.66
N VAL A 713 -11.27 13.64 -11.13
CA VAL A 713 -12.00 14.32 -12.19
C VAL A 713 -11.02 14.63 -13.30
N SER A 714 -11.34 14.23 -14.52
CA SER A 714 -10.58 14.63 -15.70
C SER A 714 -11.51 15.13 -16.81
N ILE A 715 -11.16 16.28 -17.36
CA ILE A 715 -11.86 16.96 -18.44
C ILE A 715 -10.89 17.00 -19.62
N GLY A 716 -11.20 16.28 -20.69
CA GLY A 716 -10.47 16.35 -21.95
C GLY A 716 -11.45 16.72 -23.07
N GLY A 717 -11.42 17.96 -23.54
CA GLY A 717 -12.31 18.44 -24.60
C GLY A 717 -11.90 19.82 -25.14
N GLY A 718 -11.88 19.98 -26.45
CA GLY A 718 -11.45 21.23 -27.10
C GLY A 718 -12.57 22.20 -27.49
N PHE A 719 -12.25 23.50 -27.52
CA PHE A 719 -13.14 24.65 -27.78
C PHE A 719 -12.76 25.41 -29.07
N GLY A 720 -13.47 25.27 -30.19
CA GLY A 720 -13.26 26.15 -31.35
C GLY A 720 -14.06 27.46 -31.25
N PHE A 721 -13.42 28.60 -30.94
CA PHE A 721 -14.06 29.93 -31.07
C PHE A 721 -13.76 30.56 -32.44
N GLY A 722 -14.81 30.84 -33.21
CA GLY A 722 -14.78 31.78 -34.33
C GLY A 722 -14.93 31.15 -35.71
N GLY A 723 -16.16 31.22 -36.26
CA GLY A 723 -16.48 31.48 -37.66
C GLY A 723 -15.92 30.61 -38.80
N ALA A 724 -15.03 29.65 -38.56
CA ALA A 724 -14.46 28.76 -39.57
C ALA A 724 -14.83 27.31 -39.26
N LYS A 725 -15.24 26.56 -40.30
CA LYS A 725 -15.83 25.21 -40.25
C LYS A 725 -15.09 24.20 -39.36
N ALA A 726 -15.46 24.11 -38.09
CA ALA A 726 -15.34 22.99 -37.14
C ALA A 726 -14.48 21.78 -37.54
N GLY A 727 -13.39 21.54 -36.81
CA GLY A 727 -12.54 20.36 -37.00
C GLY A 727 -11.43 20.27 -35.95
N ASP A 728 -11.47 19.16 -35.20
CA ASP A 728 -10.51 18.60 -34.24
C ASP A 728 -10.82 18.81 -32.74
N SER A 729 -11.84 18.07 -32.29
CA SER A 729 -11.88 17.53 -30.93
C SER A 729 -10.77 16.48 -30.75
N GLY A 730 -10.27 16.22 -29.55
CA GLY A 730 -9.18 15.25 -29.27
C GLY A 730 -9.47 13.78 -29.63
N LEU A 731 -10.52 13.52 -30.40
CA LEU A 731 -10.99 12.25 -30.94
C LEU A 731 -10.95 12.34 -32.48
N GLY A 732 -10.27 11.40 -33.15
CA GLY A 732 -10.24 11.30 -34.62
C GLY A 732 -11.11 10.16 -35.11
N THR A 733 -10.94 9.72 -36.35
CA THR A 733 -11.55 8.51 -36.91
C THR A 733 -10.52 7.47 -37.37
N THR A 734 -10.92 6.20 -37.47
CA THR A 734 -10.27 5.09 -38.17
C THR A 734 -10.45 5.22 -39.68
N LYS A 735 -9.85 4.30 -40.47
CA LYS A 735 -9.87 4.32 -41.94
C LYS A 735 -11.27 4.06 -42.49
N GLY A 736 -12.17 3.53 -41.66
CA GLY A 736 -13.59 3.31 -41.94
C GLY A 736 -14.50 4.49 -41.58
N GLY A 737 -13.97 5.57 -40.97
CA GLY A 737 -14.77 6.72 -40.54
C GLY A 737 -15.33 6.64 -39.12
N GLU A 738 -15.03 5.57 -38.36
CA GLU A 738 -15.42 5.41 -36.95
C GLU A 738 -14.51 6.22 -36.04
N VAL A 739 -15.02 6.85 -35.00
CA VAL A 739 -14.27 7.57 -33.98
C VAL A 739 -13.30 6.68 -33.20
N ALA A 740 -12.06 7.16 -33.07
CA ALA A 740 -10.98 6.53 -32.33
C ALA A 740 -10.15 7.57 -31.55
N GLY A 741 -9.72 7.19 -30.34
CA GLY A 741 -8.81 7.98 -29.50
C GLY A 741 -7.55 7.21 -29.14
N GLY A 742 -6.42 7.90 -29.00
CA GLY A 742 -5.12 7.28 -28.77
C GLY A 742 -4.45 6.82 -30.08
N ALA A 743 -3.73 5.70 -30.05
CA ALA A 743 -2.91 5.26 -31.19
C ALA A 743 -3.68 4.58 -32.34
N SER A 744 -4.99 4.41 -32.21
CA SER A 744 -5.94 3.91 -33.23
C SER A 744 -6.62 5.03 -34.03
N LYS A 745 -6.36 6.30 -33.70
CA LYS A 745 -6.75 7.48 -34.51
C LYS A 745 -5.93 7.50 -35.79
N ASP A 746 -6.56 7.51 -36.97
CA ASP A 746 -5.85 7.95 -38.18
C ASP A 746 -5.57 9.44 -38.05
N ALA A 747 -4.39 9.87 -38.48
CA ALA A 747 -4.00 11.23 -38.19
C ALA A 747 -4.35 12.19 -39.33
N GLY A 748 -4.88 13.36 -38.94
CA GLY A 748 -5.62 14.27 -39.83
C GLY A 748 -7.12 14.01 -39.85
N THR A 749 -7.61 12.99 -39.16
CA THR A 749 -9.05 12.82 -38.96
C THR A 749 -9.46 13.49 -37.66
N SER A 750 -10.45 14.35 -37.78
CA SER A 750 -11.15 14.96 -36.66
C SER A 750 -12.62 14.63 -36.81
N ILE A 751 -13.33 14.48 -35.69
CA ILE A 751 -14.79 14.54 -35.77
C ILE A 751 -15.15 15.99 -36.11
N SER A 752 -15.80 16.21 -37.26
CA SER A 752 -16.48 17.48 -37.53
C SER A 752 -17.55 17.64 -36.47
N THR A 753 -17.35 18.60 -35.58
CA THR A 753 -18.40 19.05 -34.67
C THR A 753 -19.40 19.82 -35.54
N GLY A 754 -20.70 19.75 -35.27
CA GLY A 754 -21.68 20.59 -35.98
C GLY A 754 -21.39 22.08 -35.82
N SER A 755 -22.29 22.93 -36.31
CA SER A 755 -22.20 24.42 -36.28
C SER A 755 -21.90 25.04 -34.91
N SER A 756 -21.98 24.27 -33.83
CA SER A 756 -21.69 24.64 -32.44
C SER A 756 -20.24 24.42 -31.98
N GLY A 757 -19.34 23.82 -32.78
CA GLY A 757 -17.89 23.78 -32.49
C GLY A 757 -17.46 22.90 -31.29
N PHE A 758 -18.31 22.00 -30.80
CA PHE A 758 -18.10 21.24 -29.56
C PHE A 758 -17.62 19.79 -29.76
N GLY A 759 -16.47 19.43 -29.19
CA GLY A 759 -15.92 18.07 -29.19
C GLY A 759 -16.44 17.20 -28.04
N MET A 760 -17.00 16.03 -28.34
CA MET A 760 -17.60 15.12 -27.36
C MET A 760 -16.56 14.38 -26.49
N GLY A 761 -15.97 15.06 -25.52
CA GLY A 761 -15.33 14.43 -24.36
C GLY A 761 -16.27 14.51 -23.17
N THR A 762 -16.85 13.39 -22.74
CA THR A 762 -17.59 13.33 -21.47
C THR A 762 -16.60 13.54 -20.32
N PRO A 763 -16.88 14.42 -19.34
CA PRO A 763 -16.05 14.51 -18.14
C PRO A 763 -16.02 13.14 -17.44
N ILE A 764 -14.82 12.65 -17.15
CA ILE A 764 -14.62 11.39 -16.42
C ILE A 764 -14.52 11.75 -14.94
N VAL A 765 -15.42 11.19 -14.15
CA VAL A 765 -15.45 11.33 -12.68
C VAL A 765 -15.47 9.93 -12.10
N VAL A 766 -14.54 9.63 -11.20
CA VAL A 766 -14.49 8.33 -10.51
C VAL A 766 -14.27 8.58 -9.02
N ALA A 767 -14.92 7.79 -8.17
CA ALA A 767 -14.85 7.94 -6.72
C ALA A 767 -14.61 6.60 -6.02
N ALA A 768 -14.03 6.65 -4.84
CA ALA A 768 -13.85 5.50 -3.96
C ALA A 768 -14.12 5.92 -2.52
N SER A 769 -14.86 5.15 -1.75
CA SER A 769 -15.06 5.43 -0.33
C SER A 769 -15.30 4.14 0.45
N GLY A 770 -14.90 4.16 1.72
CA GLY A 770 -15.13 3.06 2.64
C GLY A 770 -15.09 3.53 4.08
N ASN A 771 -15.92 2.91 4.92
CA ASN A 771 -15.97 3.15 6.36
C ASN A 771 -16.16 1.81 7.07
N SER A 772 -15.34 1.55 8.08
CA SER A 772 -15.47 0.41 8.97
C SER A 772 -15.12 0.82 10.40
N SER A 773 -15.71 0.14 11.37
CA SER A 773 -15.44 0.38 12.78
C SER A 773 -15.56 -0.91 13.57
N SER A 774 -14.74 -1.05 14.59
CA SER A 774 -14.85 -2.10 15.59
C SER A 774 -14.63 -1.48 16.98
N THR A 775 -14.72 -2.29 18.03
CA THR A 775 -14.53 -1.80 19.41
C THR A 775 -13.70 -2.80 20.17
N THR A 776 -12.55 -2.35 20.66
CA THR A 776 -11.72 -3.08 21.60
C THR A 776 -12.34 -2.92 22.99
N GLN A 777 -12.84 -4.01 23.54
CA GLN A 777 -13.62 -4.00 24.77
C GLN A 777 -12.72 -4.11 26.00
N SER A 778 -13.12 -3.43 27.07
CA SER A 778 -12.57 -3.64 28.40
C SER A 778 -13.30 -4.75 29.13
N GLY A 779 -12.58 -5.62 29.84
CA GLY A 779 -13.20 -6.77 30.51
C GLY A 779 -12.41 -7.33 31.68
N ILE A 780 -13.12 -7.95 32.62
CA ILE A 780 -12.52 -8.72 33.71
C ILE A 780 -13.20 -10.09 33.73
N SER A 781 -12.42 -11.16 33.65
CA SER A 781 -12.92 -12.54 33.66
C SER A 781 -13.62 -12.90 34.98
N GLY A 782 -14.44 -13.95 34.97
CA GLY A 782 -15.29 -14.37 36.09
C GLY A 782 -14.53 -14.53 37.42
N GLY A 783 -15.10 -14.08 38.54
CA GLY A 783 -14.43 -14.03 39.84
C GLY A 783 -15.07 -13.06 40.84
N THR A 784 -14.51 -12.96 42.03
CA THR A 784 -14.99 -12.06 43.09
C THR A 784 -14.45 -10.65 42.87
N ILE A 785 -15.34 -9.65 42.75
CA ILE A 785 -14.97 -8.24 42.68
C ILE A 785 -15.52 -7.53 43.92
N VAL A 786 -14.67 -6.83 44.65
CA VAL A 786 -15.04 -6.04 45.84
C VAL A 786 -14.65 -4.59 45.62
N ILE A 787 -15.64 -3.70 45.59
CA ILE A 787 -15.47 -2.25 45.54
C ILE A 787 -15.63 -1.72 46.96
N ARG A 788 -14.58 -1.12 47.53
CA ARG A 788 -14.52 -0.68 48.94
C ARG A 788 -15.14 0.69 49.17
N ASP A 789 -15.06 1.59 48.20
CA ASP A 789 -15.57 2.96 48.29
C ASP A 789 -16.81 3.13 47.42
N GLU A 790 -17.96 2.67 47.93
CA GLU A 790 -19.24 2.78 47.21
C GLU A 790 -19.67 4.24 46.97
N ALA A 791 -19.35 5.13 47.92
CA ALA A 791 -19.68 6.54 47.82
C ALA A 791 -18.83 7.22 46.72
N GLY A 792 -17.52 6.94 46.70
CA GLY A 792 -16.61 7.37 45.65
C GLY A 792 -16.97 6.80 44.28
N GLN A 793 -17.36 5.52 44.20
CA GLN A 793 -17.81 4.88 42.97
C GLN A 793 -19.00 5.60 42.35
N LEU A 794 -20.03 5.89 43.15
CA LEU A 794 -21.22 6.60 42.68
C LEU A 794 -20.89 8.03 42.24
N ALA A 795 -20.01 8.72 42.97
CA ALA A 795 -19.57 10.07 42.61
C ALA A 795 -18.75 10.10 41.31
N LEU A 796 -17.89 9.10 41.09
CA LEU A 796 -16.98 9.04 39.94
C LEU A 796 -17.67 8.56 38.66
N THR A 797 -18.51 7.53 38.75
CA THR A 797 -19.08 6.86 37.56
C THR A 797 -20.60 7.01 37.44
N GLY A 798 -21.28 7.57 38.44
CA GLY A 798 -22.75 7.62 38.48
C GLY A 798 -23.42 6.25 38.67
N LYS A 799 -22.66 5.22 39.06
CA LYS A 799 -23.15 3.85 39.29
C LYS A 799 -22.83 3.41 40.71
N THR A 800 -23.73 2.67 41.34
CA THR A 800 -23.41 1.95 42.59
C THR A 800 -22.40 0.83 42.33
N ALA A 801 -21.77 0.30 43.38
CA ALA A 801 -20.85 -0.84 43.25
C ALA A 801 -21.50 -2.05 42.56
N ALA A 802 -22.76 -2.36 42.90
CA ALA A 802 -23.51 -3.45 42.28
C ALA A 802 -23.77 -3.20 40.79
N GLU A 803 -24.15 -1.98 40.40
CA GLU A 803 -24.36 -1.62 38.99
C GLU A 803 -23.06 -1.62 38.19
N ALA A 804 -21.95 -1.15 38.77
CA ALA A 804 -20.63 -1.18 38.14
C ALA A 804 -20.22 -2.63 37.81
N ILE A 805 -20.33 -3.53 38.80
CA ILE A 805 -20.02 -4.97 38.63
C ILE A 805 -20.98 -5.64 37.63
N ALA A 806 -22.27 -5.32 37.66
CA ALA A 806 -23.25 -5.90 36.74
C ALA A 806 -23.05 -5.43 35.28
N SER A 807 -22.51 -4.22 35.08
CA SER A 807 -22.25 -3.67 33.73
C SER A 807 -20.90 -4.08 33.13
N LEU A 808 -20.09 -4.83 33.87
CA LEU A 808 -18.76 -5.23 33.48
C LEU A 808 -18.79 -6.34 32.42
N ASN A 809 -18.00 -6.23 31.36
CA ASN A 809 -17.81 -7.35 30.45
C ASN A 809 -17.04 -8.48 31.15
N ARG A 810 -17.68 -9.65 31.25
CA ARG A 810 -17.11 -10.87 31.88
C ARG A 810 -16.56 -11.85 30.86
N ASP A 811 -16.86 -11.65 29.58
CA ASP A 811 -16.27 -12.40 28.48
C ASP A 811 -14.98 -11.71 28.04
N THR A 812 -13.85 -12.29 28.43
CA THR A 812 -12.52 -11.80 28.04
C THR A 812 -11.99 -12.49 26.80
N SER A 813 -12.81 -13.27 26.10
CA SER A 813 -12.46 -13.83 24.79
C SER A 813 -12.80 -12.84 23.67
N ASP A 814 -11.94 -12.76 22.65
CA ASP A 814 -12.13 -11.91 21.47
C ASP A 814 -12.39 -10.41 21.75
N THR A 815 -11.84 -9.87 22.84
CA THR A 815 -12.00 -8.46 23.23
C THR A 815 -11.21 -7.47 22.38
N LEU A 816 -10.18 -7.93 21.66
CA LEU A 816 -9.30 -7.08 20.84
C LEU A 816 -10.05 -6.48 19.65
N ASN A 817 -10.82 -7.29 18.91
CA ASN A 817 -11.58 -6.89 17.71
C ASN A 817 -10.79 -5.96 16.77
N ALA A 818 -9.53 -6.30 16.49
CA ALA A 818 -8.63 -5.46 15.68
C ALA A 818 -9.21 -5.24 14.27
N LEU A 819 -9.25 -3.99 13.85
CA LEU A 819 -9.77 -3.60 12.53
C LEU A 819 -8.68 -3.77 11.48
N LYS A 820 -8.98 -4.44 10.36
CA LYS A 820 -8.04 -4.51 9.23
C LYS A 820 -8.05 -3.20 8.43
N PRO A 821 -6.91 -2.75 7.87
CA PRO A 821 -6.89 -1.62 6.95
C PRO A 821 -7.80 -1.88 5.74
N ILE A 822 -8.61 -0.89 5.37
CA ILE A 822 -9.53 -0.96 4.23
C ILE A 822 -9.09 -0.07 3.05
N PHE A 823 -8.00 0.68 3.20
CA PHE A 823 -7.44 1.57 2.19
C PHE A 823 -6.18 0.96 1.58
N ASP A 824 -6.16 0.89 0.24
CA ASP A 824 -5.02 0.46 -0.56
C ASP A 824 -4.92 1.42 -1.74
N LYS A 825 -3.86 2.24 -1.73
CA LYS A 825 -3.68 3.32 -2.71
C LYS A 825 -3.59 2.74 -4.12
N GLU A 826 -2.75 1.73 -4.31
CA GLU A 826 -2.47 1.12 -5.61
C GLU A 826 -3.74 0.50 -6.20
N LYS A 827 -4.56 -0.15 -5.38
CA LYS A 827 -5.85 -0.71 -5.81
C LYS A 827 -6.85 0.35 -6.23
N ILE A 828 -6.95 1.45 -5.49
CA ILE A 828 -7.88 2.54 -5.82
C ILE A 828 -7.43 3.27 -7.09
N GLU A 829 -6.13 3.57 -7.24
CA GLU A 829 -5.56 4.18 -8.45
C GLU A 829 -5.80 3.29 -9.68
N ALA A 830 -5.59 1.97 -9.57
CA ALA A 830 -5.91 1.02 -10.64
C ALA A 830 -7.41 1.00 -10.99
N GLY A 831 -8.29 1.05 -9.99
CA GLY A 831 -9.74 1.14 -10.18
C GLY A 831 -10.14 2.42 -10.94
N PHE A 832 -9.57 3.56 -10.57
CA PHE A 832 -9.79 4.83 -11.27
C PHE A 832 -9.32 4.79 -12.72
N GLU A 833 -8.17 4.17 -13.00
CA GLU A 833 -7.63 4.03 -14.36
C GLU A 833 -8.55 3.17 -15.25
N ILE A 834 -8.97 2.00 -14.77
CA ILE A 834 -9.86 1.09 -15.51
C ILE A 834 -11.22 1.75 -15.78
N ALA A 835 -11.82 2.41 -14.79
CA ALA A 835 -13.11 3.08 -14.93
C ALA A 835 -13.04 4.26 -15.92
N SER A 836 -11.97 5.07 -15.83
CA SER A 836 -11.71 6.18 -16.76
C SER A 836 -11.59 5.68 -18.20
N GLU A 837 -10.89 4.56 -18.41
CA GLU A 837 -10.71 3.98 -19.74
C GLU A 837 -12.02 3.37 -20.28
N ALA A 838 -12.81 2.69 -19.46
CA ALA A 838 -14.11 2.17 -19.87
C ALA A 838 -15.08 3.28 -20.31
N GLN A 839 -15.15 4.38 -19.55
CA GLN A 839 -15.97 5.55 -19.91
C GLN A 839 -15.49 6.19 -21.22
N ARG A 840 -14.18 6.27 -21.43
CA ARG A 840 -13.60 6.76 -22.70
C ARG A 840 -14.02 5.90 -23.89
N GLN A 841 -14.02 4.57 -23.74
CA GLN A 841 -14.43 3.64 -24.80
C GLN A 841 -15.94 3.69 -25.07
N ALA A 842 -16.77 3.79 -24.01
CA ALA A 842 -18.22 3.97 -24.15
C ALA A 842 -18.56 5.29 -24.87
N GLY A 843 -17.85 6.38 -24.53
CA GLY A 843 -17.98 7.66 -25.23
C GLY A 843 -17.65 7.56 -26.72
N GLN A 844 -16.61 6.81 -27.10
CA GLN A 844 -16.27 6.56 -28.51
C GLN A 844 -17.36 5.77 -29.23
N PHE A 845 -17.86 4.71 -28.62
CA PHE A 845 -18.95 3.91 -29.19
C PHE A 845 -20.22 4.74 -29.44
N LEU A 846 -20.64 5.54 -28.45
CA LEU A 846 -21.81 6.43 -28.59
C LEU A 846 -21.60 7.48 -29.68
N THR A 847 -20.38 8.00 -29.78
CA THR A 847 -20.00 8.93 -30.84
C THR A 847 -20.09 8.30 -32.22
N ASN A 848 -19.72 7.01 -32.36
CA ASN A 848 -19.83 6.28 -33.63
C ASN A 848 -21.27 6.10 -34.06
N ARG A 849 -22.14 5.71 -33.13
CA ARG A 849 -23.57 5.55 -33.41
C ARG A 849 -24.23 6.87 -33.79
N ALA A 850 -23.87 7.98 -33.14
CA ALA A 850 -24.35 9.31 -33.53
C ALA A 850 -23.97 9.67 -34.98
N LYS A 851 -22.72 9.40 -35.38
CA LYS A 851 -22.27 9.61 -36.76
C LYS A 851 -22.99 8.74 -37.78
N GLU A 852 -23.24 7.47 -37.46
CA GLU A 852 -23.99 6.57 -38.32
C GLU A 852 -25.42 7.06 -38.54
N ILE A 853 -26.09 7.54 -37.47
CA ILE A 853 -27.41 8.16 -37.55
C ILE A 853 -27.38 9.37 -38.50
N ASP A 854 -26.38 10.26 -38.37
CA ASP A 854 -26.27 11.44 -39.22
C ASP A 854 -25.97 11.09 -40.69
N ALA A 855 -25.12 10.09 -40.94
CA ALA A 855 -24.83 9.59 -42.28
C ALA A 855 -26.09 8.99 -42.94
N LEU A 856 -26.91 8.26 -42.19
CA LEU A 856 -28.18 7.71 -42.66
C LEU A 856 -29.22 8.82 -42.92
N LYS A 857 -29.32 9.83 -42.05
CA LYS A 857 -30.18 11.02 -42.25
C LYS A 857 -29.76 11.82 -43.48
N ALA A 858 -28.46 11.97 -43.73
CA ALA A 858 -27.94 12.64 -44.92
C ALA A 858 -28.26 11.85 -46.19
N ARG A 859 -28.07 10.52 -46.16
CA ARG A 859 -28.43 9.61 -47.25
C ARG A 859 -29.93 9.61 -47.56
N ALA A 860 -30.77 9.70 -46.53
CA ALA A 860 -32.22 9.84 -46.67
C ALA A 860 -32.65 11.14 -47.37
N LYS A 861 -31.80 12.18 -47.35
CA LYS A 861 -32.04 13.49 -47.99
C LYS A 861 -31.34 13.63 -49.34
N ASP A 862 -30.60 12.62 -49.79
CA ASP A 862 -29.84 12.66 -51.03
C ASP A 862 -30.76 12.44 -52.25
N GLN A 863 -30.97 13.51 -53.02
CA GLN A 863 -31.82 13.50 -54.22
C GLN A 863 -31.23 12.68 -55.37
N THR A 864 -29.97 12.24 -55.29
CA THR A 864 -29.32 11.39 -56.30
C THR A 864 -29.67 9.91 -56.17
N LEU A 865 -30.25 9.49 -55.04
CA LEU A 865 -30.68 8.11 -54.77
C LEU A 865 -32.12 7.85 -55.23
N SER A 866 -32.51 6.58 -55.38
CA SER A 866 -33.91 6.24 -55.63
C SER A 866 -34.77 6.52 -54.38
N GLN A 867 -36.08 6.73 -54.58
CA GLN A 867 -37.01 6.98 -53.48
C GLN A 867 -36.97 5.84 -52.43
N ALA A 868 -36.88 4.58 -52.89
CA ALA A 868 -36.80 3.41 -52.03
C ALA A 868 -35.53 3.39 -51.16
N GLU A 869 -34.38 3.80 -51.71
CA GLU A 869 -33.12 3.87 -50.95
C GLU A 869 -33.12 5.01 -49.93
N ARG A 870 -33.79 6.13 -50.22
CA ARG A 870 -33.99 7.22 -49.26
C ARG A 870 -34.90 6.81 -48.11
N ASP A 871 -36.02 6.17 -48.41
CA ASP A 871 -36.98 5.71 -47.41
C ASP A 871 -36.35 4.64 -46.50
N GLN A 872 -35.54 3.74 -47.08
CA GLN A 872 -34.79 2.74 -46.32
C GLN A 872 -33.73 3.37 -45.41
N ALA A 873 -33.02 4.40 -45.88
CA ALA A 873 -32.07 5.15 -45.05
C ALA A 873 -32.76 5.96 -43.94
N ALA A 874 -33.96 6.50 -44.20
CA ALA A 874 -34.78 7.21 -43.21
C ALA A 874 -35.25 6.27 -42.08
N VAL A 875 -35.77 5.09 -42.43
CA VAL A 875 -36.21 4.07 -41.45
C VAL A 875 -35.03 3.55 -40.63
N ALA A 876 -33.87 3.33 -41.26
CA ALA A 876 -32.65 2.93 -40.56
C ALA A 876 -32.14 4.03 -39.61
N ALA A 877 -32.21 5.29 -40.02
CA ALA A 877 -31.87 6.43 -39.17
C ALA A 877 -32.80 6.54 -37.96
N ASP A 878 -34.12 6.40 -38.15
CA ASP A 878 -35.10 6.50 -37.08
C ASP A 878 -35.00 5.35 -36.08
N LYS A 879 -34.76 4.12 -36.55
CA LYS A 879 -34.50 2.96 -35.68
C LYS A 879 -33.23 3.16 -34.86
N LEU A 880 -32.11 3.48 -35.51
CA LEU A 880 -30.83 3.66 -34.83
C LEU A 880 -30.87 4.88 -33.87
N ASN A 881 -31.65 5.91 -34.20
CA ASN A 881 -31.91 7.07 -33.33
C ASN A 881 -32.84 6.74 -32.14
N GLY A 882 -33.81 5.83 -32.32
CA GLY A 882 -34.65 5.28 -31.24
C GLY A 882 -33.90 4.32 -30.31
N GLU A 883 -32.79 3.74 -30.77
CA GLU A 883 -31.93 2.84 -29.99
C GLU A 883 -30.79 3.60 -29.29
N TRP A 884 -30.04 4.41 -30.05
CA TRP A 884 -28.77 5.02 -29.62
C TRP A 884 -28.76 6.56 -29.67
N GLY A 885 -29.82 7.19 -30.18
CA GLY A 885 -29.96 8.65 -30.17
C GLY A 885 -30.17 9.22 -28.75
N PRO A 886 -30.28 10.54 -28.59
CA PRO A 886 -30.31 11.21 -27.27
C PRO A 886 -31.40 10.72 -26.31
N SER A 887 -32.51 10.18 -26.86
CA SER A 887 -33.63 9.61 -26.10
C SER A 887 -33.76 8.09 -26.27
N GLY A 888 -32.76 7.44 -26.89
CA GLY A 888 -32.84 6.04 -27.29
C GLY A 888 -32.65 5.05 -26.14
N THR A 889 -33.33 3.91 -26.23
CA THR A 889 -33.41 2.92 -25.14
C THR A 889 -32.03 2.35 -24.75
N TYR A 890 -31.18 2.00 -25.72
CA TYR A 890 -29.86 1.40 -25.48
C TYR A 890 -28.82 2.42 -25.00
N ARG A 891 -28.91 3.68 -25.46
CA ARG A 891 -28.07 4.76 -24.92
C ARG A 891 -28.36 5.03 -23.45
N ARG A 892 -29.63 4.95 -23.01
CA ARG A 892 -30.00 5.11 -21.58
C ARG A 892 -29.46 3.98 -20.71
N ILE A 893 -29.48 2.75 -21.23
CA ILE A 893 -28.87 1.58 -20.57
C ILE A 893 -27.35 1.76 -20.49
N LEU A 894 -26.69 2.15 -21.59
CA LEU A 894 -25.24 2.39 -21.59
C LEU A 894 -24.84 3.58 -20.70
N GLY A 895 -25.69 4.61 -20.60
CA GLY A 895 -25.52 5.75 -19.71
C GLY A 895 -25.63 5.36 -18.23
N ALA A 896 -26.58 4.47 -17.89
CA ALA A 896 -26.70 3.90 -16.55
C ALA A 896 -25.46 3.05 -16.18
N ILE A 897 -25.00 2.19 -17.09
CA ILE A 897 -23.78 1.38 -16.94
C ILE A 897 -22.51 2.26 -16.83
N SER A 898 -22.46 3.37 -17.57
CA SER A 898 -21.32 4.30 -17.53
C SER A 898 -21.30 5.18 -16.27
N ALA A 899 -22.47 5.51 -15.73
CA ALA A 899 -22.63 6.22 -14.46
C ALA A 899 -22.26 5.33 -13.25
N GLU A 900 -22.44 4.03 -13.41
CA GLU A 900 -22.08 3.00 -12.45
C GLU A 900 -20.56 2.76 -12.41
N ALA A 901 -19.88 2.83 -13.57
CA ALA A 901 -18.41 2.87 -13.64
C ALA A 901 -17.81 4.14 -12.98
N SER A 902 -18.56 5.24 -12.86
CA SER A 902 -18.16 6.43 -12.09
C SER A 902 -18.44 6.36 -10.58
N GLY A 903 -19.10 5.30 -10.11
CA GLY A 903 -19.44 5.09 -8.70
C GLY A 903 -18.24 4.66 -7.85
N ASN A 904 -18.51 4.13 -6.65
CA ASN A 904 -17.47 3.63 -5.74
C ASN A 904 -16.73 2.42 -6.36
N VAL A 905 -15.56 2.64 -6.96
CA VAL A 905 -14.78 1.59 -7.67
C VAL A 905 -14.31 0.43 -6.78
N THR A 906 -14.44 0.59 -5.45
CA THR A 906 -14.09 -0.43 -4.45
C THR A 906 -15.27 -1.26 -3.92
N GLY A 907 -16.51 -1.00 -4.36
CA GLY A 907 -17.69 -1.77 -3.95
C GLY A 907 -17.78 -3.15 -4.62
N GLY A 908 -18.24 -4.17 -3.89
CA GLY A 908 -18.46 -5.51 -4.44
C GLY A 908 -19.54 -5.55 -5.54
N GLY A 909 -19.50 -6.56 -6.41
CA GLY A 909 -20.32 -6.65 -7.63
C GLY A 909 -21.85 -6.60 -7.45
N ALA A 910 -22.39 -6.74 -6.23
CA ALA A 910 -23.80 -6.54 -5.92
C ALA A 910 -24.23 -5.05 -5.89
N GLY A 911 -23.30 -4.14 -5.57
CA GLY A 911 -23.55 -2.69 -5.59
C GLY A 911 -23.70 -2.12 -7.01
N PHE A 912 -23.22 -2.86 -8.01
CA PHE A 912 -23.41 -2.61 -9.44
C PHE A 912 -24.92 -2.73 -9.77
N VAL A 913 -25.47 -3.95 -9.75
CA VAL A 913 -26.88 -4.24 -10.13
C VAL A 913 -27.92 -3.35 -9.41
N GLN A 914 -27.67 -3.02 -8.14
CA GLN A 914 -28.57 -2.17 -7.34
C GLN A 914 -28.54 -0.69 -7.77
N ALA A 915 -27.38 -0.15 -8.16
CA ALA A 915 -27.24 1.22 -8.65
C ALA A 915 -27.85 1.40 -10.06
N ALA A 916 -27.80 0.38 -10.91
CA ALA A 916 -28.45 0.37 -12.22
C ALA A 916 -29.99 0.39 -12.10
N ALA A 917 -30.56 -0.40 -11.19
CA ALA A 917 -32.00 -0.42 -10.92
C ALA A 917 -32.50 0.90 -10.30
N VAL A 918 -31.72 1.49 -9.39
CA VAL A 918 -32.07 2.74 -8.70
C VAL A 918 -31.99 3.96 -9.63
N ASN A 919 -30.97 4.07 -10.50
CA ASN A 919 -30.89 5.16 -11.50
C ASN A 919 -32.01 5.07 -12.55
N TYR A 920 -32.40 3.85 -12.94
CA TYR A 920 -33.55 3.62 -13.80
C TYR A 920 -34.87 4.04 -13.12
N LEU A 921 -35.07 3.71 -11.84
CA LEU A 921 -36.23 4.12 -11.05
C LEU A 921 -36.29 5.63 -10.79
N GLN A 922 -35.15 6.29 -10.59
CA GLN A 922 -35.08 7.75 -10.43
C GLN A 922 -35.43 8.51 -11.71
N SER A 923 -35.10 7.94 -12.89
CA SER A 923 -35.54 8.51 -14.17
C SER A 923 -37.07 8.58 -14.30
N LEU A 924 -37.81 7.73 -13.56
CA LEU A 924 -39.27 7.70 -13.55
C LEU A 924 -39.88 8.78 -12.62
N GLY A 925 -39.21 9.13 -11.51
CA GLY A 925 -39.65 10.16 -10.55
C GLY A 925 -39.56 11.61 -11.07
N VAL A 926 -38.58 11.90 -11.92
CA VAL A 926 -38.34 13.23 -12.54
C VAL A 926 -39.51 13.69 -13.44
N SER A 927 -40.25 12.74 -14.02
CA SER A 927 -41.42 13.01 -14.87
C SER A 927 -42.59 13.69 -14.14
N GLN A 928 -42.71 13.49 -12.82
CA GLN A 928 -43.76 14.09 -11.97
C GLN A 928 -43.38 15.50 -11.51
N VAL A 929 -42.09 15.75 -11.28
CA VAL A 929 -41.55 17.06 -10.90
C VAL A 929 -41.86 18.11 -11.97
N LYS A 930 -41.73 17.74 -13.24
CA LYS A 930 -42.10 18.58 -14.38
C LYS A 930 -43.58 18.95 -14.37
N LYS A 931 -44.49 17.99 -14.18
CA LYS A 931 -45.94 18.24 -14.13
C LYS A 931 -46.36 19.07 -12.92
N LEU A 932 -45.71 18.87 -11.77
CA LEU A 932 -45.98 19.61 -10.53
C LEU A 932 -45.46 21.06 -10.62
N ALA A 933 -44.25 21.26 -11.16
CA ALA A 933 -43.70 22.60 -11.38
C ALA A 933 -44.44 23.39 -12.48
N ASP A 934 -44.83 22.72 -13.58
CA ASP A 934 -45.61 23.35 -14.66
C ASP A 934 -47.04 23.74 -14.19
N SER A 935 -47.56 23.10 -13.13
CA SER A 935 -48.86 23.46 -12.51
C SER A 935 -48.82 24.72 -11.64
N MET A 936 -47.63 25.26 -11.34
CA MET A 936 -47.44 26.47 -10.52
C MET A 936 -47.28 27.76 -11.34
N GLY A 937 -47.51 27.72 -12.65
CA GLY A 937 -47.45 28.87 -13.56
C GLY A 937 -46.08 29.06 -14.26
N SER A 938 -45.92 30.08 -15.10
CA SER A 938 -44.65 30.44 -15.75
C SER A 938 -44.02 31.66 -15.09
N GLY A 939 -42.84 31.51 -14.49
CA GLY A 939 -42.13 32.62 -13.82
C GLY A 939 -41.05 32.14 -12.85
N ALA A 940 -40.41 33.07 -12.14
CA ALA A 940 -39.32 32.78 -11.21
C ALA A 940 -39.71 31.78 -10.09
N ASP A 941 -40.98 31.77 -9.68
CA ASP A 941 -41.49 30.89 -8.62
C ASP A 941 -41.65 29.43 -9.08
N SER A 942 -42.00 29.18 -10.35
CA SER A 942 -42.07 27.81 -10.89
C SER A 942 -40.69 27.25 -11.25
N ASP A 943 -39.73 28.11 -11.59
CA ASP A 943 -38.32 27.73 -11.74
C ASP A 943 -37.68 27.36 -10.41
N ALA A 944 -37.98 28.13 -9.37
CA ALA A 944 -37.53 27.84 -8.01
C ALA A 944 -38.13 26.52 -7.51
N ALA A 945 -39.43 26.28 -7.71
CA ALA A 945 -40.08 25.02 -7.35
C ALA A 945 -39.52 23.82 -8.13
N ARG A 946 -39.22 23.98 -9.42
CA ARG A 946 -38.60 22.96 -10.27
C ARG A 946 -37.20 22.60 -9.78
N ALA A 947 -36.35 23.59 -9.52
CA ALA A 947 -35.01 23.38 -8.97
C ALA A 947 -35.04 22.71 -7.58
N LEU A 948 -36.00 23.08 -6.73
CA LEU A 948 -36.21 22.48 -5.41
C LEU A 948 -36.64 21.01 -5.49
N LEU A 949 -37.60 20.69 -6.36
CA LEU A 949 -38.11 19.34 -6.55
C LEU A 949 -37.09 18.41 -7.23
N HIS A 950 -36.32 18.91 -8.20
CA HIS A 950 -35.17 18.20 -8.75
C HIS A 950 -34.10 17.98 -7.68
N GLY A 951 -33.93 18.94 -6.77
CA GLY A 951 -33.09 18.78 -5.59
C GLY A 951 -33.54 17.64 -4.67
N VAL A 952 -34.84 17.52 -4.39
CA VAL A 952 -35.37 16.44 -3.53
C VAL A 952 -35.24 15.06 -4.18
N VAL A 953 -35.54 14.95 -5.48
CA VAL A 953 -35.40 13.68 -6.21
C VAL A 953 -33.94 13.24 -6.31
N ALA A 954 -33.02 14.18 -6.54
CA ALA A 954 -31.59 13.89 -6.56
C ALA A 954 -30.97 13.67 -5.17
N CYS A 955 -31.59 14.17 -4.10
CA CYS A 955 -31.25 13.79 -2.72
C CYS A 955 -31.59 12.33 -2.43
N ALA A 956 -32.81 11.89 -2.79
CA ALA A 956 -33.21 10.47 -2.71
C ALA A 956 -32.31 9.62 -3.62
N GLY A 957 -32.06 10.16 -4.82
CA GLY A 957 -30.94 9.98 -5.72
C GLY A 957 -29.67 9.39 -5.13
N ALA A 958 -28.95 10.34 -4.57
CA ALA A 958 -27.70 10.21 -3.86
C ALA A 958 -27.80 9.24 -2.68
N SER A 959 -28.84 9.36 -1.86
CA SER A 959 -28.98 8.55 -0.65
C SER A 959 -29.09 7.06 -0.97
N ALA A 960 -29.74 6.71 -2.08
CA ALA A 960 -29.88 5.33 -2.55
C ALA A 960 -28.63 4.76 -3.22
N SER A 961 -27.70 5.61 -3.69
CA SER A 961 -26.39 5.23 -4.25
C SER A 961 -25.22 5.46 -3.28
N SER A 962 -25.50 5.56 -1.97
CA SER A 962 -24.53 5.82 -0.88
C SER A 962 -23.84 7.20 -0.92
N GLY A 963 -24.37 8.17 -1.68
CA GLY A 963 -23.92 9.55 -1.79
C GLY A 963 -24.64 10.53 -0.84
N ASN A 964 -24.11 11.75 -0.71
CA ASN A 964 -24.66 12.79 0.16
C ASN A 964 -25.94 13.42 -0.45
N CYS A 965 -27.07 13.34 0.25
CA CYS A 965 -28.36 13.93 -0.14
C CYS A 965 -28.25 15.41 -0.55
N ALA A 966 -27.54 16.24 0.23
CA ALA A 966 -27.38 17.66 -0.08
C ALA A 966 -26.54 17.89 -1.35
N ALA A 967 -25.54 17.03 -1.60
CA ALA A 967 -24.75 17.04 -2.83
C ALA A 967 -25.58 16.66 -4.05
N GLY A 968 -26.38 15.59 -3.94
CA GLY A 968 -27.34 15.20 -4.98
C GLY A 968 -28.34 16.32 -5.27
N ALA A 969 -28.92 16.90 -4.21
CA ALA A 969 -29.88 17.98 -4.33
C ALA A 969 -29.32 19.22 -5.00
N MET A 970 -28.13 19.65 -4.58
CA MET A 970 -27.46 20.81 -5.17
C MET A 970 -27.03 20.55 -6.61
N GLY A 971 -26.59 19.34 -6.96
CA GLY A 971 -26.22 18.99 -8.33
C GLY A 971 -27.38 19.15 -9.31
N ALA A 972 -28.57 18.67 -8.92
CA ALA A 972 -29.78 18.78 -9.73
C ALA A 972 -30.41 20.19 -9.72
N ALA A 973 -30.36 20.89 -8.57
CA ALA A 973 -30.83 22.27 -8.49
C ALA A 973 -29.95 23.21 -9.32
N ALA A 974 -28.62 23.08 -9.23
CA ALA A 974 -27.67 23.86 -10.02
C ALA A 974 -27.81 23.55 -11.51
N SER A 975 -28.00 22.28 -11.89
CA SER A 975 -28.17 21.90 -13.29
C SER A 975 -29.43 22.49 -13.91
N SER A 976 -30.55 22.53 -13.18
CA SER A 976 -31.80 23.13 -13.65
C SER A 976 -31.72 24.64 -13.86
N VAL A 977 -31.00 25.36 -13.00
CA VAL A 977 -30.77 26.82 -13.10
C VAL A 977 -29.78 27.15 -14.22
N LEU A 978 -28.67 26.43 -14.31
CA LEU A 978 -27.66 26.57 -15.38
C LEU A 978 -28.26 26.25 -16.76
N ALA A 979 -29.06 25.19 -16.84
CA ALA A 979 -29.82 24.85 -18.02
C ALA A 979 -30.65 26.04 -18.52
N LYS A 980 -31.36 26.72 -17.61
CA LYS A 980 -32.21 27.87 -17.96
C LYS A 980 -31.41 29.09 -18.39
N LEU A 981 -30.37 29.47 -17.64
CA LEU A 981 -29.48 30.59 -17.97
C LEU A 981 -28.85 30.43 -19.36
N ILE A 982 -28.46 29.20 -19.73
CA ILE A 982 -27.93 28.87 -21.05
C ILE A 982 -29.01 28.96 -22.13
N SER A 983 -30.25 28.49 -21.87
CA SER A 983 -31.35 28.56 -22.85
C SER A 983 -31.88 29.97 -23.12
N VAL A 984 -31.81 30.87 -22.13
CA VAL A 984 -32.20 32.29 -22.30
C VAL A 984 -31.19 33.03 -23.18
N ALA A 985 -29.93 32.56 -23.23
CA ALA A 985 -28.88 33.14 -24.05
C ALA A 985 -28.90 32.69 -25.54
N SER A 986 -29.58 31.60 -25.88
CA SER A 986 -29.49 30.94 -27.21
C SER A 986 -30.69 31.13 -28.14
N GLY A 987 -31.81 31.69 -27.69
CA GLY A 987 -32.87 32.25 -28.56
C GLY A 987 -33.80 31.30 -29.34
N ASP A 988 -33.45 30.05 -29.65
CA ASP A 988 -34.25 29.11 -30.49
C ASP A 988 -34.37 27.67 -29.93
N GLU A 989 -35.28 26.84 -30.50
CA GLU A 989 -35.43 25.40 -30.20
C GLU A 989 -34.17 24.60 -30.58
N LEU A 990 -33.45 24.11 -29.56
CA LEU A 990 -32.16 23.42 -29.68
C LEU A 990 -32.26 22.04 -30.40
N SER A 991 -31.32 21.76 -31.32
CA SER A 991 -31.14 20.45 -31.99
C SER A 991 -30.75 19.31 -31.02
N SER A 992 -30.76 18.06 -31.51
CA SER A 992 -30.29 16.88 -30.78
C SER A 992 -28.85 17.04 -30.25
N GLU A 993 -27.96 17.59 -31.08
CA GLU A 993 -26.55 17.80 -30.72
C GLU A 993 -26.39 18.96 -29.71
N GLU A 994 -27.21 20.02 -29.83
CA GLU A 994 -27.15 21.19 -28.94
C GLU A 994 -27.68 20.89 -27.53
N ARG A 995 -28.67 20.00 -27.41
CA ARG A 995 -29.18 19.52 -26.10
C ARG A 995 -28.13 18.67 -25.37
N GLU A 996 -27.37 17.86 -26.10
CA GLU A 996 -26.30 17.02 -25.55
C GLU A 996 -25.07 17.84 -25.12
N ALA A 997 -24.68 18.84 -25.93
CA ALA A 997 -23.60 19.78 -25.59
C ALA A 997 -23.93 20.61 -24.33
N ARG A 998 -25.20 21.04 -24.17
CA ARG A 998 -25.70 21.70 -22.96
C ARG A 998 -25.61 20.80 -21.73
N GLY A 999 -25.97 19.52 -21.87
CA GLY A 999 -25.86 18.53 -20.79
C GLY A 999 -24.44 18.39 -20.25
N ASN A 1000 -23.48 18.23 -21.15
CA ASN A 1000 -22.06 18.06 -20.80
C ASN A 1000 -21.41 19.35 -20.25
N LEU A 1001 -21.81 20.52 -20.74
CA LEU A 1001 -21.36 21.82 -20.21
C LEU A 1001 -21.85 22.02 -18.77
N ILE A 1002 -23.13 21.71 -18.49
CA ILE A 1002 -23.70 21.86 -17.16
C ILE A 1002 -23.11 20.84 -16.19
N ALA A 1003 -22.89 19.59 -16.61
CA ALA A 1003 -22.17 18.60 -15.81
C ALA A 1003 -20.75 19.07 -15.46
N SER A 1004 -20.05 19.70 -16.41
CA SER A 1004 -18.71 20.27 -16.19
C SER A 1004 -18.72 21.48 -15.25
N ILE A 1005 -19.72 22.37 -15.37
CA ILE A 1005 -19.90 23.52 -14.48
C ILE A 1005 -20.28 23.04 -13.07
N VAL A 1006 -21.15 22.03 -12.94
CA VAL A 1006 -21.54 21.46 -11.65
C VAL A 1006 -20.37 20.75 -10.99
N ALA A 1007 -19.55 20.00 -11.74
CA ALA A 1007 -18.32 19.40 -11.23
C ALA A 1007 -17.36 20.47 -10.69
N GLY A 1008 -17.16 21.57 -11.44
CA GLY A 1008 -16.30 22.69 -11.03
C GLY A 1008 -16.87 23.53 -9.88
N MET A 1009 -18.18 23.78 -9.85
CA MET A 1009 -18.84 24.50 -8.76
C MET A 1009 -18.82 23.68 -7.47
N SER A 1010 -19.10 22.37 -7.55
CA SER A 1010 -19.08 21.47 -6.38
C SER A 1010 -17.69 21.39 -5.74
N GLU A 1011 -16.63 21.48 -6.54
CA GLU A 1011 -15.25 21.61 -6.04
C GLU A 1011 -15.03 22.94 -5.28
N ALA A 1012 -15.66 24.05 -5.71
CA ALA A 1012 -15.52 25.36 -5.07
C ALA A 1012 -16.28 25.49 -3.74
N ILE A 1013 -17.37 24.72 -3.55
CA ILE A 1013 -18.19 24.73 -2.33
C ILE A 1013 -17.93 23.53 -1.39
N SER A 1014 -16.92 22.69 -1.66
CA SER A 1014 -16.53 21.51 -0.85
C SER A 1014 -17.66 20.48 -0.65
N VAL A 1015 -18.45 20.25 -1.69
CA VAL A 1015 -19.56 19.28 -1.69
C VAL A 1015 -19.17 18.07 -2.54
N ASP A 1016 -19.68 16.87 -2.24
CA ASP A 1016 -19.36 15.63 -2.97
C ASP A 1016 -19.56 15.79 -4.49
N THR A 1017 -18.44 15.92 -5.21
CA THR A 1017 -18.41 16.24 -6.64
C THR A 1017 -18.94 15.10 -7.50
N SER A 1018 -18.78 13.85 -7.05
CA SER A 1018 -19.25 12.68 -7.78
C SER A 1018 -20.77 12.62 -7.77
N THR A 1019 -21.36 12.73 -6.58
CA THR A 1019 -22.79 12.69 -6.34
C THR A 1019 -23.50 13.86 -7.01
N SER A 1020 -22.92 15.07 -6.95
CA SER A 1020 -23.51 16.25 -7.58
C SER A 1020 -23.41 16.23 -9.11
N THR A 1021 -22.31 15.74 -9.68
CA THR A 1021 -22.13 15.62 -11.12
C THR A 1021 -23.00 14.50 -11.69
N ILE A 1022 -23.07 13.35 -11.01
CA ILE A 1022 -23.98 12.25 -11.35
C ILE A 1022 -25.43 12.76 -11.29
N ALA A 1023 -25.83 13.42 -10.21
CA ALA A 1023 -27.16 14.03 -10.10
C ALA A 1023 -27.45 15.05 -11.21
N ALA A 1024 -26.47 15.89 -11.60
CA ALA A 1024 -26.63 16.83 -12.69
C ALA A 1024 -26.81 16.14 -14.05
N VAL A 1025 -25.99 15.12 -14.36
CA VAL A 1025 -26.11 14.34 -15.61
C VAL A 1025 -27.42 13.56 -15.65
N THR A 1026 -27.79 12.91 -14.55
CA THR A 1026 -29.07 12.20 -14.38
C THR A 1026 -30.25 13.16 -14.56
N GLU A 1027 -30.17 14.38 -14.02
CA GLU A 1027 -31.22 15.38 -14.18
C GLU A 1027 -31.34 15.88 -15.64
N LEU A 1028 -30.21 16.12 -16.31
CA LEU A 1028 -30.17 16.62 -17.69
C LEU A 1028 -30.65 15.58 -18.72
N THR A 1029 -30.51 14.28 -18.42
CA THR A 1029 -30.86 13.17 -19.32
C THR A 1029 -32.30 12.66 -19.15
N ASN A 1030 -33.01 13.01 -18.07
CA ASN A 1030 -34.31 12.42 -17.70
C ASN A 1030 -35.56 13.30 -17.94
N ASN A 1031 -35.47 14.39 -18.72
CA ASN A 1031 -36.53 15.41 -18.85
C ASN A 1031 -37.67 15.09 -19.88
N ALA A 1032 -37.93 13.80 -20.20
CA ALA A 1032 -38.95 13.40 -21.19
C ALA A 1032 -39.68 12.05 -20.87
N LEU A 1033 -41.03 12.11 -20.69
CA LEU A 1033 -42.11 11.07 -20.87
C LEU A 1033 -42.95 10.58 -19.64
N THR A 1034 -44.14 9.94 -19.89
CA THR A 1034 -45.39 9.83 -19.05
C THR A 1034 -45.89 8.36 -18.78
N LEU A 1035 -47.08 8.08 -18.18
CA LEU A 1035 -47.40 7.96 -16.73
C LEU A 1035 -48.65 7.07 -16.36
N SER A 1036 -49.45 6.51 -17.28
CA SER A 1036 -50.82 6.08 -16.90
C SER A 1036 -50.99 4.67 -16.31
N GLN A 1037 -50.12 3.70 -16.60
CA GLN A 1037 -50.36 2.29 -16.21
C GLN A 1037 -49.73 1.89 -14.86
N ILE A 1038 -48.71 2.62 -14.39
CA ILE A 1038 -47.98 2.29 -13.14
C ILE A 1038 -48.71 2.82 -11.90
N LYS A 1039 -49.56 3.84 -12.05
CA LYS A 1039 -50.34 4.44 -10.94
C LYS A 1039 -51.42 3.53 -10.35
N GLN A 1040 -51.99 2.62 -11.14
CA GLN A 1040 -52.95 1.63 -10.62
C GLN A 1040 -52.25 0.52 -9.83
N PHE A 1041 -51.03 0.18 -10.23
CA PHE A 1041 -50.22 -0.86 -9.60
C PHE A 1041 -49.67 -0.42 -8.23
N GLU A 1042 -49.13 0.79 -8.14
CA GLU A 1042 -48.57 1.34 -6.90
C GLU A 1042 -49.64 1.56 -5.82
N ALA A 1043 -50.87 1.96 -6.21
CA ALA A 1043 -51.96 2.22 -5.28
C ALA A 1043 -52.57 0.94 -4.67
N GLU A 1044 -52.69 -0.15 -5.43
CA GLU A 1044 -53.24 -1.43 -4.92
C GLU A 1044 -52.20 -2.25 -4.14
N ALA A 1045 -50.91 -2.16 -4.51
CA ALA A 1045 -49.82 -2.88 -3.81
C ALA A 1045 -49.47 -2.26 -2.45
N THR A 1046 -49.50 -0.92 -2.34
CA THR A 1046 -49.13 -0.22 -1.09
C THR A 1046 -50.24 -0.27 -0.04
N ALA A 1047 -51.49 -0.54 -0.44
CA ALA A 1047 -52.63 -0.58 0.48
C ALA A 1047 -52.96 -1.99 1.02
N CYS A 1048 -52.34 -3.05 0.51
CA CYS A 1048 -52.78 -4.41 0.85
C CYS A 1048 -52.40 -4.84 2.27
N GLU A 1049 -51.24 -4.40 2.78
CA GLU A 1049 -50.78 -4.72 4.14
C GLU A 1049 -51.59 -3.98 5.21
N ALA A 1050 -52.08 -2.79 4.88
CA ALA A 1050 -52.89 -1.97 5.80
C ALA A 1050 -54.35 -2.45 5.91
N ILE A 1051 -54.85 -3.23 4.94
CA ILE A 1051 -56.27 -3.64 4.83
C ILE A 1051 -56.43 -5.18 4.94
N GLY A 1052 -55.31 -5.93 4.96
CA GLY A 1052 -55.30 -7.37 5.20
C GLY A 1052 -55.86 -8.22 4.04
N ASN A 1053 -55.79 -7.71 2.80
CA ASN A 1053 -56.31 -8.41 1.61
C ASN A 1053 -55.21 -8.76 0.58
N CYS A 1054 -53.94 -8.79 0.98
CA CYS A 1054 -52.81 -9.05 0.07
C CYS A 1054 -52.97 -10.34 -0.75
N ASP A 1055 -53.58 -11.39 -0.19
CA ASP A 1055 -53.83 -12.64 -0.92
C ASP A 1055 -54.87 -12.47 -2.04
N GLN A 1056 -55.93 -11.67 -1.84
CA GLN A 1056 -56.90 -11.36 -2.89
C GLN A 1056 -56.32 -10.43 -3.95
N VAL A 1057 -55.43 -9.51 -3.58
CA VAL A 1057 -54.72 -8.64 -4.52
C VAL A 1057 -53.72 -9.46 -5.34
N GLN A 1058 -52.96 -10.35 -4.70
CA GLN A 1058 -52.07 -11.29 -5.37
C GLN A 1058 -52.83 -12.25 -6.28
N GLN A 1059 -54.00 -12.75 -5.85
CA GLN A 1059 -54.84 -13.65 -6.65
C GLN A 1059 -55.52 -12.92 -7.80
N LYS A 1060 -56.00 -11.68 -7.61
CA LYS A 1060 -56.50 -10.80 -8.67
C LYS A 1060 -55.43 -10.48 -9.71
N PHE A 1061 -54.18 -10.24 -9.30
CA PHE A 1061 -53.07 -10.01 -10.24
C PHE A 1061 -52.51 -11.29 -10.85
N ARG A 1062 -52.63 -12.44 -10.17
CA ARG A 1062 -52.33 -13.75 -10.74
C ARG A 1062 -53.40 -14.14 -11.77
N GLU A 1063 -54.67 -13.85 -11.51
CA GLU A 1063 -55.79 -13.99 -12.46
C GLU A 1063 -55.67 -12.99 -13.60
N LEU A 1064 -55.29 -11.72 -13.36
CA LEU A 1064 -55.03 -10.73 -14.42
C LEU A 1064 -53.80 -11.12 -15.27
N SER A 1065 -52.78 -11.75 -14.67
CA SER A 1065 -51.62 -12.30 -15.36
C SER A 1065 -51.98 -13.53 -16.21
N ILE A 1066 -52.91 -14.37 -15.71
CA ILE A 1066 -53.45 -15.52 -16.45
C ILE A 1066 -54.42 -15.06 -17.55
N GLU A 1067 -55.25 -14.05 -17.31
CA GLU A 1067 -56.15 -13.42 -18.29
C GLU A 1067 -55.35 -12.66 -19.36
N THR A 1068 -54.27 -11.98 -18.99
CA THR A 1068 -53.34 -11.36 -19.95
C THR A 1068 -52.56 -12.42 -20.75
N ARG A 1069 -52.28 -13.58 -20.15
CA ARG A 1069 -51.69 -14.74 -20.83
C ARG A 1069 -52.67 -15.41 -21.78
N GLU A 1070 -53.95 -15.52 -21.42
CA GLU A 1070 -55.02 -16.03 -22.31
C GLU A 1070 -55.36 -15.04 -23.42
N VAL A 1071 -55.34 -13.72 -23.16
CA VAL A 1071 -55.47 -12.67 -24.17
C VAL A 1071 -54.25 -12.64 -25.09
N MET A 1072 -53.04 -12.90 -24.60
CA MET A 1072 -51.84 -13.04 -25.44
C MET A 1072 -51.93 -14.29 -26.33
N ILE A 1073 -52.37 -15.43 -25.79
CA ILE A 1073 -52.59 -16.66 -26.57
C ILE A 1073 -53.71 -16.46 -27.61
N ALA A 1074 -54.82 -15.80 -27.24
CA ALA A 1074 -55.93 -15.53 -28.15
C ALA A 1074 -55.57 -14.51 -29.24
N VAL A 1075 -54.91 -13.40 -28.90
CA VAL A 1075 -54.48 -12.37 -29.88
C VAL A 1075 -53.42 -12.92 -30.84
N CYS A 1076 -52.50 -13.76 -30.36
CA CYS A 1076 -51.47 -14.38 -31.21
C CYS A 1076 -51.99 -15.56 -32.03
N ALA A 1077 -53.08 -16.22 -31.60
CA ALA A 1077 -53.75 -17.26 -32.39
C ALA A 1077 -54.69 -16.69 -33.47
N ASP A 1078 -55.30 -15.52 -33.22
CA ASP A 1078 -56.31 -14.90 -34.10
C ASP A 1078 -55.68 -13.94 -35.14
N ASP A 1079 -54.61 -13.18 -34.78
CA ASP A 1079 -53.84 -12.33 -35.71
C ASP A 1079 -52.32 -12.29 -35.40
N PRO A 1080 -51.49 -12.99 -36.20
CA PRO A 1080 -50.04 -13.03 -36.02
C PRO A 1080 -49.31 -11.68 -36.17
N ASN A 1081 -49.89 -10.69 -36.86
CA ASN A 1081 -49.25 -9.39 -37.06
C ASN A 1081 -49.51 -8.45 -35.88
N ALA A 1082 -50.72 -8.47 -35.31
CA ALA A 1082 -51.03 -7.72 -34.08
C ALA A 1082 -50.20 -8.23 -32.89
N CYS A 1083 -49.91 -9.54 -32.85
CA CYS A 1083 -48.99 -10.14 -31.88
C CYS A 1083 -47.54 -9.64 -32.05
N ARG A 1084 -47.05 -9.57 -33.29
CA ARG A 1084 -45.69 -9.11 -33.62
C ARG A 1084 -45.49 -7.62 -33.34
N GLU A 1085 -46.52 -6.81 -33.55
CA GLU A 1085 -46.50 -5.37 -33.31
C GLU A 1085 -46.52 -5.04 -31.81
N ARG A 1086 -47.13 -5.90 -30.98
CA ARG A 1086 -47.30 -5.66 -29.54
C ARG A 1086 -46.24 -6.33 -28.65
N PHE A 1087 -45.63 -7.44 -29.07
CA PHE A 1087 -44.69 -8.24 -28.25
C PHE A 1087 -43.40 -8.67 -29.00
N GLY A 1088 -43.06 -8.01 -30.11
CA GLY A 1088 -42.17 -8.48 -31.17
C GLY A 1088 -40.81 -9.10 -30.77
N GLU A 1089 -40.06 -8.52 -29.83
CA GLU A 1089 -38.69 -9.00 -29.55
C GLU A 1089 -38.64 -10.34 -28.81
N PHE A 1090 -39.65 -10.63 -27.99
CA PHE A 1090 -39.77 -11.89 -27.25
C PHE A 1090 -40.19 -13.06 -28.15
N VAL A 1091 -41.00 -12.78 -29.18
CA VAL A 1091 -41.48 -13.78 -30.13
C VAL A 1091 -40.36 -14.24 -31.07
N GLU A 1092 -39.50 -13.33 -31.54
CA GLU A 1092 -38.33 -13.68 -32.36
C GLU A 1092 -37.26 -14.45 -31.57
N GLN A 1093 -36.98 -14.06 -30.33
CA GLN A 1093 -36.00 -14.76 -29.48
C GLN A 1093 -36.50 -16.14 -29.00
N SER A 1094 -37.79 -16.29 -28.70
CA SER A 1094 -38.37 -17.58 -28.30
C SER A 1094 -38.51 -18.56 -29.47
N ALA A 1095 -38.68 -18.07 -30.71
CA ALA A 1095 -38.65 -18.89 -31.91
C ALA A 1095 -37.24 -19.40 -32.23
N GLU A 1096 -36.21 -18.54 -32.11
CA GLU A 1096 -34.81 -18.95 -32.28
C GLU A 1096 -34.35 -19.88 -31.15
N TYR A 1097 -34.79 -19.64 -29.92
CA TYR A 1097 -34.53 -20.52 -28.77
C TYR A 1097 -35.10 -21.92 -28.99
N ARG A 1098 -36.36 -22.06 -29.43
CA ARG A 1098 -36.95 -23.36 -29.77
C ARG A 1098 -36.16 -24.09 -30.85
N LYS A 1099 -35.75 -23.37 -31.90
CA LYS A 1099 -35.01 -23.92 -33.04
C LYS A 1099 -33.61 -24.40 -32.67
N GLN A 1100 -32.93 -23.70 -31.76
CA GLN A 1100 -31.63 -24.06 -31.23
C GLN A 1100 -31.73 -25.18 -30.19
N LEU A 1101 -32.77 -25.18 -29.36
CA LEU A 1101 -33.05 -26.21 -28.36
C LEU A 1101 -33.30 -27.57 -29.03
N ASP A 1102 -34.09 -27.61 -30.10
CA ASP A 1102 -34.33 -28.84 -30.89
C ASP A 1102 -33.06 -29.36 -31.56
N ARG A 1103 -32.20 -28.45 -32.06
CA ARG A 1103 -30.94 -28.80 -32.72
C ARG A 1103 -29.91 -29.40 -31.75
N LEU A 1104 -29.87 -28.94 -30.51
CA LEU A 1104 -28.86 -29.33 -29.53
C LEU A 1104 -29.27 -30.53 -28.66
N LEU A 1105 -30.56 -30.72 -28.41
CA LEU A 1105 -31.04 -31.89 -27.65
C LEU A 1105 -31.19 -33.13 -28.53
N GLY A 1106 -31.57 -33.00 -29.81
CA GLY A 1106 -31.75 -34.14 -30.70
C GLY A 1106 -32.86 -35.12 -30.28
N MET A 1107 -33.75 -34.71 -29.38
CA MET A 1107 -34.88 -35.47 -28.85
C MET A 1107 -36.18 -34.71 -29.10
N ASP A 1108 -37.28 -35.40 -29.39
CA ASP A 1108 -38.58 -34.76 -29.63
C ASP A 1108 -39.29 -34.48 -28.30
N LEU A 1109 -39.10 -33.27 -27.76
CA LEU A 1109 -39.74 -32.82 -26.52
C LEU A 1109 -41.19 -32.32 -26.78
N PRO A 1110 -42.10 -32.39 -25.79
CA PRO A 1110 -43.41 -31.75 -25.91
C PRO A 1110 -43.28 -30.23 -26.16
N ASP A 1111 -44.03 -29.68 -27.14
CA ASP A 1111 -43.93 -28.26 -27.51
C ASP A 1111 -44.21 -27.30 -26.34
N ALA A 1112 -45.16 -27.66 -25.46
CA ALA A 1112 -45.45 -26.88 -24.26
C ALA A 1112 -44.25 -26.79 -23.29
N LEU A 1113 -43.41 -27.84 -23.24
CA LEU A 1113 -42.19 -27.85 -22.43
C LEU A 1113 -41.08 -27.01 -23.06
N LYS A 1114 -40.92 -27.05 -24.38
CA LYS A 1114 -39.95 -26.22 -25.12
C LYS A 1114 -40.25 -24.72 -24.93
N ASP A 1115 -41.53 -24.38 -24.90
CA ASP A 1115 -42.01 -23.02 -24.73
C ASP A 1115 -41.74 -22.49 -23.33
N ASP A 1116 -42.09 -23.26 -22.30
CA ASP A 1116 -41.85 -22.86 -20.92
C ASP A 1116 -40.35 -22.78 -20.57
N LEU A 1117 -39.52 -23.69 -21.12
CA LEU A 1117 -38.06 -23.60 -20.99
C LEU A 1117 -37.49 -22.34 -21.67
N GLY A 1118 -38.01 -21.99 -22.85
CA GLY A 1118 -37.60 -20.78 -23.57
C GLY A 1118 -37.96 -19.51 -22.83
N VAL A 1119 -39.17 -19.43 -22.29
CA VAL A 1119 -39.56 -18.30 -21.45
C VAL A 1119 -38.69 -18.21 -20.21
N TYR A 1120 -38.50 -19.33 -19.50
CA TYR A 1120 -37.76 -19.36 -18.24
C TYR A 1120 -36.28 -18.97 -18.41
N PHE A 1121 -35.55 -19.56 -19.36
CA PHE A 1121 -34.12 -19.31 -19.50
C PHE A 1121 -33.79 -18.01 -20.24
N ILE A 1122 -34.64 -17.54 -21.17
CA ILE A 1122 -34.43 -16.22 -21.80
C ILE A 1122 -34.66 -15.11 -20.76
N GLN A 1123 -35.60 -15.30 -19.82
CA GLN A 1123 -35.86 -14.33 -18.74
C GLN A 1123 -34.84 -14.40 -17.60
N ASN A 1124 -34.26 -15.58 -17.28
CA ASN A 1124 -33.38 -15.78 -16.13
C ASN A 1124 -31.88 -16.00 -16.46
N ALA A 1125 -31.43 -15.68 -17.68
CA ALA A 1125 -30.08 -15.99 -18.17
C ALA A 1125 -28.89 -15.41 -17.36
N GLU A 1126 -29.11 -14.40 -16.52
CA GLU A 1126 -28.06 -13.81 -15.67
C GLU A 1126 -27.97 -14.43 -14.26
N ALA A 1127 -28.88 -15.35 -13.90
CA ALA A 1127 -29.02 -15.87 -12.53
C ALA A 1127 -28.80 -17.39 -12.38
N ALA A 1128 -27.99 -18.01 -13.25
CA ALA A 1128 -27.72 -19.45 -13.18
C ALA A 1128 -26.27 -19.79 -12.82
N SER A 1129 -25.86 -19.47 -11.59
CA SER A 1129 -24.89 -20.32 -10.90
C SER A 1129 -25.21 -20.36 -9.41
N VAL A 1130 -25.66 -21.55 -8.99
CA VAL A 1130 -25.90 -21.98 -7.61
C VAL A 1130 -27.24 -21.51 -7.02
N VAL A 1131 -28.30 -22.30 -7.26
CA VAL A 1131 -29.19 -22.91 -6.24
C VAL A 1131 -30.24 -23.77 -6.98
N ILE A 1132 -30.16 -25.10 -6.76
CA ILE A 1132 -31.15 -26.18 -6.97
C ILE A 1132 -31.55 -26.53 -8.42
N HIS A 1133 -30.74 -27.38 -9.08
CA HIS A 1133 -31.11 -28.03 -10.35
C HIS A 1133 -32.10 -29.20 -10.18
N THR A 1134 -32.26 -29.75 -8.98
CA THR A 1134 -33.04 -30.96 -8.72
C THR A 1134 -34.55 -30.71 -8.60
N GLU A 1135 -35.01 -29.58 -8.06
CA GLU A 1135 -36.45 -29.28 -7.91
C GLU A 1135 -37.13 -28.95 -9.25
N ILE A 1136 -36.46 -28.20 -10.13
CA ILE A 1136 -36.98 -27.89 -11.46
C ILE A 1136 -37.01 -29.15 -12.32
N ALA A 1137 -35.98 -30.00 -12.23
CA ALA A 1137 -35.98 -31.28 -12.93
C ALA A 1137 -37.13 -32.19 -12.46
N VAL A 1138 -37.46 -32.21 -11.17
CA VAL A 1138 -38.58 -33.00 -10.62
C VAL A 1138 -39.95 -32.40 -10.97
N ASP A 1139 -40.09 -31.07 -11.00
CA ASP A 1139 -41.33 -30.39 -11.44
C ASP A 1139 -41.60 -30.64 -12.94
N LEU A 1140 -40.57 -30.57 -13.78
CA LEU A 1140 -40.68 -30.88 -15.21
C LEU A 1140 -41.06 -32.35 -15.47
N GLN A 1141 -40.51 -33.28 -14.69
CA GLN A 1141 -40.90 -34.69 -14.74
C GLN A 1141 -42.37 -34.88 -14.38
N ASN A 1142 -42.84 -34.26 -13.29
CA ASN A 1142 -44.22 -34.40 -12.82
C ASN A 1142 -45.24 -33.71 -13.73
N ARG A 1143 -44.87 -32.57 -14.33
CA ARG A 1143 -45.79 -31.72 -15.11
C ARG A 1143 -45.90 -32.11 -16.57
N TYR A 1144 -44.83 -32.64 -17.17
CA TYR A 1144 -44.79 -33.02 -18.59
C TYR A 1144 -44.48 -34.51 -18.82
N GLY A 1145 -44.32 -35.31 -17.76
CA GLY A 1145 -44.13 -36.76 -17.84
C GLY A 1145 -42.81 -37.21 -18.47
N VAL A 1146 -41.80 -36.34 -18.53
CA VAL A 1146 -40.48 -36.64 -19.11
C VAL A 1146 -39.58 -37.39 -18.11
N SER A 1147 -38.61 -38.17 -18.58
CA SER A 1147 -37.69 -38.89 -17.68
C SER A 1147 -36.70 -37.93 -16.98
N PRO A 1148 -36.11 -38.31 -15.83
CA PRO A 1148 -35.18 -37.45 -15.08
C PRO A 1148 -34.00 -36.96 -15.93
N GLU A 1149 -33.43 -37.86 -16.73
CA GLU A 1149 -32.31 -37.52 -17.63
C GLU A 1149 -32.72 -36.55 -18.74
N VAL A 1150 -33.98 -36.59 -19.19
CA VAL A 1150 -34.50 -35.66 -20.19
C VAL A 1150 -34.76 -34.28 -19.57
N ALA A 1151 -35.28 -34.22 -18.34
CA ALA A 1151 -35.50 -32.97 -17.62
C ALA A 1151 -34.19 -32.24 -17.30
N GLU A 1152 -33.15 -32.96 -16.85
CA GLU A 1152 -31.84 -32.37 -16.58
C GLU A 1152 -31.13 -31.90 -17.86
N ARG A 1153 -31.18 -32.70 -18.94
CA ARG A 1153 -30.61 -32.29 -20.24
C ARG A 1153 -31.30 -31.06 -20.79
N ALA A 1154 -32.63 -30.97 -20.68
CA ALA A 1154 -33.40 -29.83 -21.19
C ALA A 1154 -33.07 -28.52 -20.44
N ILE A 1155 -32.82 -28.59 -19.13
CA ILE A 1155 -32.35 -27.46 -18.31
C ILE A 1155 -30.94 -27.03 -18.73
N LEU A 1156 -30.02 -27.98 -18.87
CA LEU A 1156 -28.61 -27.71 -19.18
C LEU A 1156 -28.46 -27.09 -20.58
N VAL A 1157 -29.11 -27.68 -21.59
CA VAL A 1157 -29.07 -27.17 -22.96
C VAL A 1157 -29.89 -25.87 -23.08
N GLY A 1158 -31.01 -25.76 -22.38
CA GLY A 1158 -31.81 -24.54 -22.36
C GLY A 1158 -31.03 -23.32 -21.86
N SER A 1159 -30.29 -23.48 -20.77
CA SER A 1159 -29.42 -22.41 -20.27
C SER A 1159 -28.30 -22.03 -21.25
N ALA A 1160 -27.70 -23.02 -21.93
CA ALA A 1160 -26.65 -22.80 -22.92
C ALA A 1160 -27.17 -22.09 -24.19
N VAL A 1161 -28.38 -22.43 -24.64
CA VAL A 1161 -29.04 -21.80 -25.78
C VAL A 1161 -29.41 -20.35 -25.49
N ALA A 1162 -29.93 -20.06 -24.29
CA ALA A 1162 -30.20 -18.69 -23.87
C ALA A 1162 -28.91 -17.84 -23.81
N GLY A 1163 -27.81 -18.41 -23.30
CA GLY A 1163 -26.51 -17.75 -23.27
C GLY A 1163 -25.93 -17.46 -24.66
N ALA A 1164 -26.13 -18.37 -25.61
CA ALA A 1164 -25.69 -18.21 -27.00
C ALA A 1164 -26.53 -17.16 -27.76
N ILE A 1165 -27.85 -17.10 -27.53
CA ILE A 1165 -28.76 -16.12 -28.15
C ILE A 1165 -28.47 -14.70 -27.63
N LYS A 1166 -28.01 -14.56 -26.38
CA LYS A 1166 -27.63 -13.26 -25.76
C LYS A 1166 -26.14 -12.90 -25.87
N GLY A 1167 -25.32 -13.72 -26.52
CA GLY A 1167 -23.92 -13.38 -26.86
C GLY A 1167 -22.88 -13.53 -25.73
N ALA A 1168 -23.17 -14.27 -24.65
CA ALA A 1168 -22.19 -14.59 -23.61
C ALA A 1168 -21.30 -15.78 -24.05
N LYS A 1169 -19.96 -15.67 -23.89
CA LYS A 1169 -19.09 -16.87 -23.92
C LYS A 1169 -19.27 -17.62 -22.61
N ALA A 1170 -19.77 -18.85 -22.68
CA ALA A 1170 -19.79 -19.76 -21.54
C ALA A 1170 -18.38 -19.94 -20.97
N SER A 1171 -18.15 -19.52 -19.73
CA SER A 1171 -17.00 -19.94 -18.94
C SER A 1171 -17.25 -21.39 -18.50
N GLY A 1172 -16.72 -22.33 -19.28
CA GLY A 1172 -16.64 -23.73 -18.89
C GLY A 1172 -15.55 -24.38 -19.71
N GLY A 1173 -14.54 -24.94 -19.03
CA GLY A 1173 -13.56 -25.80 -19.70
C GLY A 1173 -14.26 -26.83 -20.57
N ALA A 1174 -13.62 -27.23 -21.66
CA ALA A 1174 -14.14 -28.25 -22.55
C ALA A 1174 -14.60 -29.49 -21.75
N VAL A 1175 -15.90 -29.63 -21.52
CA VAL A 1175 -16.51 -30.94 -21.35
C VAL A 1175 -16.52 -31.52 -22.76
N LYS A 1176 -15.57 -32.42 -23.00
CA LYS A 1176 -15.50 -33.21 -24.22
C LYS A 1176 -16.75 -34.10 -24.22
N LEU A 1177 -17.83 -33.66 -24.86
CA LEU A 1177 -18.92 -34.54 -25.25
C LEU A 1177 -18.42 -35.37 -26.44
N THR A 1178 -17.71 -36.46 -26.14
CA THR A 1178 -17.43 -37.50 -27.12
C THR A 1178 -18.72 -38.24 -27.41
N PHE A 1179 -19.17 -38.16 -28.66
CA PHE A 1179 -20.08 -39.13 -29.25
C PHE A 1179 -19.29 -40.42 -29.41
N ASP A 1180 -19.67 -41.47 -28.68
CA ASP A 1180 -19.23 -42.82 -29.00
C ASP A 1180 -20.35 -43.45 -29.83
N GLU A 1181 -20.19 -43.44 -31.15
CA GLU A 1181 -20.84 -44.42 -32.00
C GLU A 1181 -20.03 -45.72 -31.87
N GLY A 1182 -20.46 -46.59 -30.94
CA GLY A 1182 -19.78 -47.86 -30.72
C GLY A 1182 -20.51 -48.78 -29.75
N THR A 1183 -21.22 -49.76 -30.29
CA THR A 1183 -21.76 -50.94 -29.60
C THR A 1183 -20.70 -51.69 -28.76
N PRO A 1184 -21.10 -52.48 -27.76
CA PRO A 1184 -20.28 -52.81 -26.59
C PRO A 1184 -19.29 -53.94 -26.85
N ASP A 1185 -18.14 -53.89 -26.18
CA ASP A 1185 -17.52 -55.12 -25.65
C ASP A 1185 -16.76 -54.84 -24.35
N LEU A 1186 -16.93 -55.74 -23.40
CA LEU A 1186 -16.40 -55.71 -22.05
C LEU A 1186 -14.98 -56.29 -22.06
N ASP A 1187 -13.99 -55.60 -21.46
CA ASP A 1187 -13.03 -56.25 -20.55
C ASP A 1187 -11.97 -55.30 -19.96
N ASN A 1188 -11.75 -55.50 -18.65
CA ASN A 1188 -10.54 -55.24 -17.86
C ASN A 1188 -10.05 -53.82 -17.51
N ALA A 1189 -10.37 -53.45 -16.26
CA ALA A 1189 -9.43 -53.28 -15.15
C ALA A 1189 -8.26 -52.25 -15.24
N SER A 1190 -8.38 -51.24 -14.36
CA SER A 1190 -7.43 -50.85 -13.28
C SER A 1190 -6.60 -49.54 -13.35
N TRP A 1191 -6.96 -48.60 -12.43
CA TRP A 1191 -6.19 -47.75 -11.47
C TRP A 1191 -4.89 -46.98 -11.91
N PRO A 1192 -4.31 -46.03 -11.11
CA PRO A 1192 -4.80 -44.78 -10.49
C PRO A 1192 -3.80 -43.59 -10.66
N ARG A 1193 -4.11 -42.37 -10.17
CA ARG A 1193 -3.11 -41.31 -9.86
C ARG A 1193 -3.55 -40.36 -8.73
N LEU A 1194 -2.52 -39.83 -8.04
CA LEU A 1194 -2.34 -38.56 -7.29
C LEU A 1194 -1.79 -38.84 -5.88
N TRP A 1195 -0.81 -38.16 -5.27
CA TRP A 1195 0.13 -37.05 -5.55
C TRP A 1195 1.10 -36.99 -4.35
N THR A 1196 2.36 -36.52 -4.47
CA THR A 1196 3.09 -35.89 -3.34
C THR A 1196 4.35 -35.08 -3.74
N ARG A 1197 4.43 -33.86 -3.18
CA ARG A 1197 5.53 -33.15 -2.45
C ARG A 1197 6.92 -32.84 -3.06
N VAL A 1198 7.28 -31.54 -2.88
CA VAL A 1198 8.50 -30.95 -2.23
C VAL A 1198 9.89 -31.11 -2.88
N GLY A 1199 10.58 -29.96 -3.08
CA GLY A 1199 11.94 -29.76 -2.53
C GLY A 1199 13.15 -29.56 -3.45
N SER A 1200 13.81 -28.40 -3.28
CA SER A 1200 15.28 -28.21 -3.16
C SER A 1200 16.22 -28.12 -4.39
N ARG A 1201 17.36 -27.47 -4.09
CA ARG A 1201 18.50 -26.98 -4.92
C ARG A 1201 19.23 -28.05 -5.77
N LYS A 1202 19.78 -27.65 -6.93
CA LYS A 1202 21.24 -27.59 -7.27
C LYS A 1202 21.52 -27.62 -8.80
N GLN A 1203 22.43 -26.73 -9.20
CA GLN A 1203 23.56 -26.85 -10.16
C GLN A 1203 23.47 -27.79 -11.39
N SER A 1204 23.72 -27.22 -12.59
CA SER A 1204 24.87 -27.51 -13.51
C SER A 1204 24.55 -27.01 -14.93
N PHE A 1205 25.27 -26.03 -15.48
CA PHE A 1205 26.48 -26.14 -16.35
C PHE A 1205 26.24 -26.68 -17.78
N ALA A 1206 26.39 -25.81 -18.78
CA ALA A 1206 26.99 -26.04 -20.12
C ALA A 1206 27.02 -24.69 -20.88
N CYS A 1207 28.13 -23.94 -20.94
CA CYS A 1207 29.29 -24.03 -21.87
C CYS A 1207 28.96 -23.82 -23.37
N PHE A 1208 29.40 -22.69 -23.94
CA PHE A 1208 30.10 -22.63 -25.24
C PHE A 1208 30.99 -21.37 -25.35
N ARG A 1209 32.31 -21.63 -25.48
CA ARG A 1209 33.43 -20.80 -26.00
C ARG A 1209 33.25 -20.54 -27.51
N ALA A 1210 33.97 -19.72 -28.29
CA ALA A 1210 35.06 -18.75 -28.19
C ALA A 1210 35.24 -18.12 -29.61
N CYS A 1211 36.06 -17.06 -29.71
CA CYS A 1211 36.93 -16.61 -30.83
C CYS A 1211 36.91 -15.06 -30.88
N GLU A 1212 37.91 -14.37 -30.34
CA GLU A 1212 39.26 -14.09 -30.88
C GLU A 1212 39.35 -12.82 -31.74
N ALA A 1213 40.41 -12.06 -31.46
CA ALA A 1213 41.15 -11.09 -32.30
C ALA A 1213 40.88 -9.57 -32.13
N GLU A 1214 41.85 -8.94 -31.43
CA GLU A 1214 42.45 -7.61 -31.66
C GLU A 1214 42.88 -7.38 -33.15
N PRO A 1215 43.43 -6.22 -33.63
CA PRO A 1215 44.07 -5.09 -32.90
C PRO A 1215 43.90 -3.66 -33.51
N SER A 1216 44.73 -2.74 -32.98
CA SER A 1216 45.23 -1.43 -33.53
C SER A 1216 44.37 -0.17 -33.23
N GLN A 1217 44.87 0.76 -32.40
CA GLN A 1217 45.87 1.82 -32.66
C GLN A 1217 45.45 2.79 -33.77
N ASP A 1218 45.09 4.04 -33.42
CA ASP A 1218 45.92 5.22 -33.70
C ASP A 1218 45.32 6.55 -33.18
N ASN A 1219 46.15 7.25 -32.39
CA ASN A 1219 46.41 8.68 -32.32
C ASN A 1219 45.34 9.71 -32.77
N ALA A 1220 44.77 10.44 -31.79
CA ALA A 1220 44.80 11.91 -31.69
C ALA A 1220 44.21 12.38 -30.34
#